data_AF-A0A2V8MAZ6-F1
#
_entry.id   AF-A0A2V8MAZ6-F1
#
_cell.length_a   1.000
_cell.length_b   1.000
_cell.length_c   1.000
_cell.angle_alpha   90.00
_cell.angle_beta   90.00
_cell.angle_gamma   90.00
#
_symmetry.space_group_name_H-M   'P 1'
#
loop_
_entity.id
_entity.type
_entity.pdbx_description
1 polymer ?
#
loop_
_entity_poly.entity_id
_entity_poly.type
_entity_poly.pdbx_seq_one_letter_code
_entity_poly.pdbx_strand_id
1 'polypeptide(L)'
;IAGGYSILGGGGPTFSVTNQYQVADQISWSHGKHTFRAGVELERNDWPIIWSGVRGGLSVGTFNDLLVGGPGNPQTGAPGNIQACLFCSRSAADGIIHGYSARGGSAYFQDDYKFSSRLTLNLGVRWEYNGALTDKYGNLTQTWISRIQAVPIPPTGPTTSGPGVSQWVVPSNYTKFYPPPPEGILINSSNNPLRKHPPLSSFGPRLGFAYQVSSKLVVRGGAGIFYDRVGGDRIVYSVEQGNPYAATVDFNPQNQQTLADPFPSTPALGTFSSRWANFQTGQTSNLNVPLLAEVVHNPLIRQYNLGVQYQFAPSWVLEVGYVGSSGINLMTQYHNHNTARLASPEHPINGITTNTIANVPFRVPYLGYQAVGVRGTDFDGASNYDSLQATVRKQFSRGFMVQGAYTWSKNLTNLANNQANSNNAEDMWQQWGPAQFSRPQRFVVNYSYDLPFGTHTGVMERLLGGWNLSGVTVVQNGTPMTIADPTAGTIYGTAGSAFTGFGRAQLCPGVTYANIATSGSIEQRLGGASGGPGYFNKSAFCAPPVIGNGTDYGNSGVGIILGPGQFNWDMAILKRIRIAENHSIQFRTEFFNAFNHPQFSNPNFGAAATYALPNVRSGAFGQITSTNVNPRVIQFALKYSF
;
A
#
# COMPACT_ATOMS: atom_id res chain seq x y z
N ILE A 1 14.72 -11.87 13.34
CA ILE A 1 16.12 -11.82 13.84
C ILE A 1 16.05 -11.33 15.27
N ALA A 2 16.23 -12.21 16.25
CA ALA A 2 16.35 -11.86 17.65
C ALA A 2 17.84 -11.93 18.00
N GLY A 3 18.55 -10.79 17.98
CA GLY A 3 19.97 -10.72 18.35
C GLY A 3 20.94 -10.00 17.39
N GLY A 4 20.46 -9.37 16.33
CA GLY A 4 21.30 -8.54 15.44
C GLY A 4 21.47 -7.11 15.94
N TYR A 5 22.59 -6.47 15.62
CA TYR A 5 22.89 -5.07 15.98
C TYR A 5 23.09 -4.23 14.72
N SER A 6 22.65 -2.97 14.74
CA SER A 6 22.94 -1.99 13.69
C SER A 6 24.08 -1.09 14.15
N ILE A 7 25.13 -0.96 13.34
CA ILE A 7 26.30 -0.13 13.57
C ILE A 7 26.30 0.94 12.48
N LEU A 8 26.33 2.21 12.90
CA LEU A 8 26.12 3.35 12.00
C LEU A 8 24.74 3.26 11.29
N GLY A 9 24.46 4.26 10.46
CA GLY A 9 23.20 4.35 9.74
C GLY A 9 22.20 5.31 10.39
N GLY A 10 21.55 6.07 9.52
CA GLY A 10 20.58 7.11 9.88
C GLY A 10 20.34 8.02 8.69
N GLY A 11 19.16 8.64 8.64
CA GLY A 11 18.94 9.77 7.74
C GLY A 11 19.84 10.93 8.18
N GLY A 12 20.61 11.50 7.24
CA GLY A 12 21.22 12.81 7.50
C GLY A 12 20.13 13.90 7.57
N PRO A 13 20.51 15.14 7.92
CA PRO A 13 19.55 16.25 7.95
C PRO A 13 18.99 16.48 6.55
N THR A 14 17.69 16.20 6.38
CA THR A 14 16.94 16.61 5.20
C THR A 14 16.53 18.06 5.41
N PHE A 15 16.99 18.95 4.52
CA PHE A 15 16.49 20.32 4.47
C PHE A 15 15.51 20.46 3.33
N SER A 16 14.31 20.93 3.63
CA SER A 16 13.24 21.10 2.66
C SER A 16 12.37 22.29 3.05
N VAL A 17 12.10 23.18 2.10
CA VAL A 17 11.14 24.27 2.24
C VAL A 17 10.10 24.11 1.15
N THR A 18 8.86 23.82 1.52
CA THR A 18 7.77 23.68 0.55
C THR A 18 7.06 25.01 0.38
N ASN A 19 7.01 25.52 -0.85
CA ASN A 19 6.23 26.70 -1.22
C ASN A 19 5.09 26.28 -2.13
N GLN A 20 3.85 26.60 -1.74
CA GLN A 20 2.67 26.41 -2.58
C GLN A 20 2.15 27.78 -3.02
N TYR A 21 2.02 27.96 -4.33
CA TYR A 21 1.39 29.13 -4.94
C TYR A 21 0.06 28.69 -5.53
N GLN A 22 -1.01 29.38 -5.16
CA GLN A 22 -2.37 29.05 -5.59
C GLN A 22 -3.10 30.31 -6.03
N VAL A 23 -3.78 30.21 -7.17
CA VAL A 23 -4.73 31.22 -7.66
C VAL A 23 -6.05 30.49 -7.90
N ALA A 24 -7.11 30.90 -7.23
CA ALA A 24 -8.42 30.28 -7.34
C ALA A 24 -9.51 31.34 -7.34
N ASP A 25 -10.59 31.07 -8.08
CA ASP A 25 -11.81 31.87 -8.06
C ASP A 25 -13.04 30.98 -8.22
N GLN A 26 -14.17 31.41 -7.68
CA GLN A 26 -15.43 30.71 -7.76
C GLN A 26 -16.62 31.66 -7.86
N ILE A 27 -17.61 31.27 -8.65
CA ILE A 27 -18.85 32.00 -8.84
C ILE A 27 -20.02 31.07 -8.47
N SER A 28 -20.99 31.62 -7.75
CA SER A 28 -22.26 30.96 -7.45
C SER A 28 -23.41 31.87 -7.87
N TRP A 29 -24.33 31.32 -8.66
CA TRP A 29 -25.50 32.06 -9.14
C TRP A 29 -26.76 31.20 -9.00
N SER A 30 -27.68 31.67 -8.16
CA SER A 30 -29.01 31.07 -8.01
C SER A 30 -30.03 31.85 -8.80
N HIS A 31 -30.69 31.19 -9.74
CA HIS A 31 -31.75 31.78 -10.56
C HIS A 31 -32.87 30.78 -10.83
N GLY A 32 -34.09 31.13 -10.43
CA GLY A 32 -35.25 30.27 -10.56
C GLY A 32 -35.05 28.91 -9.85
N LYS A 33 -35.14 27.82 -10.63
CA LYS A 33 -34.98 26.44 -10.14
C LYS A 33 -33.52 25.96 -10.12
N HIS A 34 -32.59 26.77 -10.60
CA HIS A 34 -31.19 26.38 -10.77
C HIS A 34 -30.28 27.09 -9.77
N THR A 35 -29.22 26.41 -9.36
CA THR A 35 -28.10 27.02 -8.65
C THR A 35 -26.83 26.54 -9.31
N PHE A 36 -26.25 27.43 -10.12
CA PHE A 36 -25.03 27.19 -10.85
C PHE A 36 -23.83 27.54 -9.97
N ARG A 37 -22.80 26.69 -10.01
CA ARG A 37 -21.49 26.95 -9.41
C ARG A 37 -20.41 26.62 -10.41
N ALA A 38 -19.45 27.51 -10.55
CA ALA A 38 -18.28 27.28 -11.38
C ALA A 38 -17.04 27.81 -10.68
N GLY A 39 -15.89 27.20 -10.94
CA GLY A 39 -14.64 27.68 -10.38
C GLY A 39 -13.44 27.14 -11.12
N VAL A 40 -12.33 27.85 -10.96
CA VAL A 40 -11.03 27.50 -11.53
C VAL A 40 -9.97 27.62 -10.44
N GLU A 41 -8.97 26.76 -10.53
CA GLU A 41 -7.83 26.76 -9.63
C GLU A 41 -6.58 26.43 -10.43
N LEU A 42 -5.52 27.20 -10.20
CA LEU A 42 -4.17 26.94 -10.70
C LEU A 42 -3.25 26.85 -9.50
N GLU A 43 -2.44 25.79 -9.44
CA GLU A 43 -1.47 25.60 -8.38
C GLU A 43 -0.06 25.32 -8.92
N ARG A 44 0.93 25.75 -8.15
CA ARG A 44 2.33 25.37 -8.31
C ARG A 44 2.91 25.05 -6.95
N ASN A 45 3.43 23.84 -6.82
CA ASN A 45 4.10 23.36 -5.63
C ASN A 45 5.60 23.27 -5.93
N ASP A 46 6.40 24.09 -5.25
CA ASP A 46 7.85 24.04 -5.28
C ASP A 46 8.36 23.36 -4.02
N TRP A 47 9.13 22.31 -4.19
CA TRP A 47 9.65 21.46 -3.12
C TRP A 47 11.16 21.22 -3.30
N PRO A 48 11.99 22.26 -3.13
CA PRO A 48 13.43 22.08 -3.05
C PRO A 48 13.77 21.20 -1.84
N ILE A 49 14.58 20.17 -2.08
CA ILE A 49 15.02 19.24 -1.06
C ILE A 49 16.51 18.97 -1.22
N ILE A 50 17.22 19.04 -0.11
CA ILE A 50 18.56 18.47 0.01
C ILE A 50 18.37 17.13 0.70
N TRP A 51 18.49 16.07 -0.09
CA TRP A 51 18.33 14.71 0.40
C TRP A 51 19.71 14.10 0.61
N SER A 52 20.13 13.96 1.87
CA SER A 52 21.42 13.38 2.22
C SER A 52 21.53 11.86 1.97
N GLY A 53 20.45 11.24 1.48
CA GLY A 53 20.32 9.78 1.41
C GLY A 53 20.23 9.10 2.77
N VAL A 54 19.99 7.79 2.75
CA VAL A 54 20.31 6.94 3.92
C VAL A 54 21.83 6.72 3.86
N ARG A 55 22.56 7.33 4.80
CA ARG A 55 24.00 7.05 4.93
C ARG A 55 24.14 5.60 5.36
N GLY A 56 25.01 4.85 4.67
CA GLY A 56 25.22 3.41 4.86
C GLY A 56 25.15 2.96 6.33
N GLY A 57 24.35 1.93 6.60
CA GLY A 57 24.29 1.26 7.89
C GLY A 57 24.86 -0.15 7.77
N LEU A 58 25.54 -0.63 8.82
CA LEU A 58 26.06 -1.99 8.91
C LEU A 58 25.13 -2.78 9.83
N SER A 59 24.42 -3.78 9.30
CA SER A 59 23.72 -4.75 10.15
C SER A 59 24.58 -5.99 10.32
N VAL A 60 24.79 -6.39 11.57
CA VAL A 60 25.50 -7.61 11.90
C VAL A 60 24.53 -8.63 12.45
N GLY A 61 24.54 -9.85 11.88
CA GLY A 61 23.55 -10.90 12.12
C GLY A 61 23.44 -11.33 13.59
N THR A 62 24.58 -11.50 14.26
CA THR A 62 24.66 -11.82 15.70
C THR A 62 25.78 -11.06 16.39
N PHE A 63 25.76 -11.01 17.73
CA PHE A 63 26.89 -10.47 18.50
C PHE A 63 28.20 -11.23 18.25
N ASN A 64 28.12 -12.54 18.04
CA ASN A 64 29.31 -13.36 17.80
C ASN A 64 29.95 -13.00 16.45
N ASP A 65 29.12 -12.77 15.44
CA ASP A 65 29.55 -12.32 14.10
C ASP A 65 30.28 -10.98 14.17
N LEU A 66 29.86 -10.08 15.06
CA LEU A 66 30.52 -8.78 15.28
C LEU A 66 31.93 -8.96 15.83
N LEU A 67 32.11 -9.85 16.80
CA LEU A 67 33.41 -10.06 17.47
C LEU A 67 34.47 -10.67 16.55
N VAL A 68 34.06 -11.48 15.56
CA VAL A 68 34.98 -12.14 14.62
C VAL A 68 35.10 -11.44 13.26
N GLY A 69 34.43 -10.30 13.06
CA GLY A 69 34.50 -9.56 11.79
C GLY A 69 33.56 -10.06 10.69
N GLY A 70 32.61 -10.95 11.03
CA GLY A 70 31.68 -11.68 10.15
C GLY A 70 31.68 -13.20 10.46
N PRO A 71 30.66 -14.01 10.11
CA PRO A 71 30.65 -15.47 10.31
C PRO A 71 30.68 -16.28 9.01
N GLY A 72 31.14 -17.53 9.13
CA GLY A 72 31.71 -18.28 8.03
C GLY A 72 30.93 -19.51 7.76
N ASN A 73 30.73 -19.68 6.47
CA ASN A 73 30.34 -20.90 5.81
C ASN A 73 30.91 -22.14 6.55
N PRO A 74 30.04 -22.99 7.15
CA PRO A 74 30.46 -24.22 7.84
C PRO A 74 31.16 -25.26 6.95
N GLN A 75 31.19 -25.04 5.64
CA GLN A 75 31.80 -25.94 4.64
C GLN A 75 33.11 -25.39 4.03
N THR A 76 33.50 -24.12 4.26
CA THR A 76 34.71 -23.52 3.62
C THR A 76 35.61 -22.63 4.50
N GLY A 77 35.23 -22.26 5.73
CA GLY A 77 36.13 -21.50 6.63
C GLY A 77 36.32 -20.01 6.31
N ALA A 78 35.50 -19.38 5.46
CA ALA A 78 35.52 -17.94 5.21
C ALA A 78 34.20 -17.24 5.62
N PRO A 79 34.26 -16.21 6.48
CA PRO A 79 33.09 -15.49 6.98
C PRO A 79 32.81 -13.99 6.71
N GLY A 80 31.60 -13.61 6.25
CA GLY A 80 31.11 -12.22 6.19
C GLY A 80 29.57 -12.10 6.11
N ASN A 81 28.92 -11.55 7.16
CA ASN A 81 27.46 -11.31 7.24
C ASN A 81 27.14 -9.85 7.60
N ILE A 82 27.80 -8.88 6.96
CA ILE A 82 27.28 -7.51 6.98
C ILE A 82 26.13 -7.46 5.99
N GLN A 83 24.89 -7.50 6.50
CA GLN A 83 23.71 -7.44 5.66
C GLN A 83 23.20 -6.00 5.55
N ALA A 84 22.77 -5.69 4.33
CA ALA A 84 22.51 -4.37 3.78
C ALA A 84 21.52 -3.49 4.52
N CYS A 85 21.76 -2.20 4.32
CA CYS A 85 20.71 -1.22 4.10
C CYS A 85 20.06 -1.42 2.72
N LEU A 86 18.81 -1.87 2.69
CA LEU A 86 17.97 -1.83 1.50
C LEU A 86 17.70 -0.35 1.17
N PHE A 87 17.99 0.10 -0.05
CA PHE A 87 17.88 1.52 -0.48
C PHE A 87 18.92 2.49 0.09
N CYS A 88 20.09 2.02 0.49
CA CYS A 88 21.19 2.96 0.71
C CYS A 88 21.64 3.55 -0.61
N SER A 89 21.49 4.86 -0.74
CA SER A 89 22.01 5.61 -1.86
C SER A 89 23.43 6.08 -1.52
N ARG A 90 24.40 5.67 -2.34
CA ARG A 90 25.69 6.37 -2.37
C ARG A 90 25.46 7.68 -3.12
N SER A 91 25.84 8.81 -2.53
CA SER A 91 25.75 10.15 -3.13
C SER A 91 26.97 10.98 -2.74
N ALA A 92 27.07 12.21 -3.24
CA ALA A 92 28.09 13.17 -2.81
C ALA A 92 27.95 13.53 -1.32
N ALA A 93 28.98 14.13 -0.71
CA ALA A 93 29.01 14.43 0.73
C ALA A 93 27.83 15.29 1.22
N ASP A 94 27.34 16.19 0.35
CA ASP A 94 26.21 17.09 0.61
C ASP A 94 24.83 16.48 0.26
N GLY A 95 24.80 15.22 -0.20
CA GLY A 95 23.60 14.56 -0.69
C GLY A 95 23.24 14.92 -2.14
N ILE A 96 22.01 14.61 -2.53
CA ILE A 96 21.42 15.01 -3.80
C ILE A 96 20.60 16.28 -3.56
N ILE A 97 20.90 17.32 -4.34
CA ILE A 97 20.15 18.57 -4.31
C ILE A 97 19.11 18.53 -5.42
N HIS A 98 17.85 18.57 -5.02
CA HIS A 98 16.72 18.63 -5.93
C HIS A 98 16.00 19.98 -5.81
N GLY A 99 15.59 20.49 -6.97
CA GLY A 99 14.73 21.66 -7.07
C GLY A 99 13.39 21.24 -7.63
N TYR A 100 12.64 20.41 -6.88
CA TYR A 100 11.40 19.85 -7.41
C TYR A 100 10.33 20.92 -7.60
N SER A 101 9.59 20.81 -8.69
CA SER A 101 8.43 21.66 -8.97
C SER A 101 7.36 20.86 -9.71
N ALA A 102 6.11 20.99 -9.28
CA ALA A 102 4.95 20.42 -9.93
C ALA A 102 3.88 21.51 -10.12
N ARG A 103 3.23 21.51 -11.27
CA ARG A 103 2.12 22.43 -11.58
C ARG A 103 0.83 21.63 -11.68
N GLY A 104 -0.27 22.22 -11.25
CA GLY A 104 -1.59 21.61 -11.32
C GLY A 104 -2.64 22.64 -11.70
N GLY A 105 -3.80 22.15 -12.10
CA GLY A 105 -4.94 23.00 -12.34
C GLY A 105 -6.24 22.22 -12.30
N SER A 106 -7.32 22.92 -12.00
CA SER A 106 -8.66 22.35 -12.10
C SER A 106 -9.68 23.39 -12.51
N ALA A 107 -10.75 22.93 -13.12
CA ALA A 107 -11.93 23.72 -13.41
C ALA A 107 -13.16 22.88 -13.15
N TYR A 108 -14.27 23.48 -12.71
CA TYR A 108 -15.51 22.76 -12.55
C TYR A 108 -16.74 23.62 -12.88
N PHE A 109 -17.81 22.92 -13.22
CA PHE A 109 -19.15 23.47 -13.34
C PHE A 109 -20.14 22.50 -12.69
N GLN A 110 -21.10 23.03 -11.93
CA GLN A 110 -22.15 22.28 -11.26
C GLN A 110 -23.48 23.04 -11.34
N ASP A 111 -24.58 22.31 -11.50
CA ASP A 111 -25.95 22.80 -11.39
C ASP A 111 -26.73 21.94 -10.38
N ASP A 112 -27.27 22.60 -9.35
CA ASP A 112 -28.28 22.03 -8.47
C ASP A 112 -29.68 22.43 -8.96
N TYR A 113 -30.32 21.53 -9.70
CA TYR A 113 -31.60 21.77 -10.35
C TYR A 113 -32.78 21.22 -9.53
N LYS A 114 -33.62 22.12 -9.02
CA LYS A 114 -34.92 21.81 -8.39
C LYS A 114 -35.99 21.54 -9.45
N PHE A 115 -35.93 20.37 -10.10
CA PHE A 115 -36.90 19.96 -11.13
C PHE A 115 -38.36 20.13 -10.66
N SER A 116 -38.64 19.67 -9.43
CA SER A 116 -39.93 19.87 -8.75
C SER A 116 -39.74 20.07 -7.24
N SER A 117 -40.83 20.25 -6.50
CA SER A 117 -40.80 20.29 -5.03
C SER A 117 -40.35 18.98 -4.38
N ARG A 118 -40.33 17.87 -5.14
CA ARG A 118 -39.96 16.53 -4.68
C ARG A 118 -38.69 15.98 -5.31
N LEU A 119 -38.23 16.54 -6.43
CA LEU A 119 -37.05 16.05 -7.16
C LEU A 119 -36.01 17.15 -7.30
N THR A 120 -34.81 16.87 -6.77
CA THR A 120 -33.59 17.64 -7.02
C THR A 120 -32.63 16.79 -7.83
N LEU A 121 -32.02 17.38 -8.85
CA LEU A 121 -30.91 16.82 -9.61
C LEU A 121 -29.64 17.60 -9.30
N ASN A 122 -28.51 16.92 -9.21
CA ASN A 122 -27.18 17.50 -9.01
C ASN A 122 -26.31 17.06 -10.18
N LEU A 123 -25.98 18.00 -11.07
CA LEU A 123 -25.22 17.74 -12.28
C LEU A 123 -23.89 18.47 -12.19
N GLY A 124 -22.77 17.81 -12.49
CA GLY A 124 -21.50 18.50 -12.50
C GLY A 124 -20.45 17.82 -13.35
N VAL A 125 -19.44 18.60 -13.74
CA VAL A 125 -18.23 18.12 -14.39
C VAL A 125 -17.05 18.87 -13.79
N ARG A 126 -15.97 18.13 -13.53
CA ARG A 126 -14.71 18.69 -13.08
C ARG A 126 -13.60 18.23 -14.03
N TRP A 127 -12.81 19.17 -14.50
CA TRP A 127 -11.57 18.90 -15.21
C TRP A 127 -10.40 19.09 -14.23
N GLU A 128 -9.44 18.17 -14.28
CA GLU A 128 -8.23 18.22 -13.45
C GLU A 128 -7.00 17.99 -14.32
N TYR A 129 -5.93 18.73 -14.03
CA TYR A 129 -4.62 18.56 -14.61
C TYR A 129 -3.60 18.38 -13.49
N ASN A 130 -3.02 17.19 -13.44
CA ASN A 130 -1.93 16.84 -12.54
C ASN A 130 -0.63 16.87 -13.33
N GLY A 131 0.13 17.97 -13.21
CA GLY A 131 1.42 18.10 -13.90
C GLY A 131 2.48 17.16 -13.32
N ALA A 132 3.49 16.86 -14.14
CA ALA A 132 4.60 16.01 -13.75
C ALA A 132 5.56 16.75 -12.82
N LEU A 133 6.23 16.00 -11.95
CA LEU A 133 7.35 16.51 -11.19
C LEU A 133 8.50 16.85 -12.15
N THR A 134 9.03 18.06 -12.02
CA THR A 134 10.24 18.54 -12.71
C THR A 134 11.33 18.80 -11.69
N ASP A 135 12.58 18.83 -12.13
CA ASP A 135 13.73 19.15 -11.29
C ASP A 135 14.54 20.28 -11.93
N LYS A 136 14.88 21.28 -11.11
CA LYS A 136 15.66 22.44 -11.56
C LYS A 136 17.04 22.05 -12.10
N TYR A 137 17.71 21.07 -11.50
CA TYR A 137 19.13 20.77 -11.72
C TYR A 137 19.38 19.65 -12.74
N GLY A 138 18.34 19.03 -13.29
CA GLY A 138 18.48 17.97 -14.30
C GLY A 138 18.75 16.59 -13.70
N ASN A 139 18.32 16.37 -12.46
CA ASN A 139 18.58 15.16 -11.68
C ASN A 139 17.51 14.06 -11.84
N LEU A 140 16.55 14.23 -12.76
CA LEU A 140 15.50 13.24 -13.04
C LEU A 140 15.94 12.23 -14.12
N THR A 141 17.12 11.64 -13.93
CA THR A 141 17.60 10.57 -14.80
C THR A 141 16.76 9.31 -14.58
N GLN A 142 16.41 8.60 -15.66
CA GLN A 142 15.59 7.41 -15.58
C GLN A 142 16.03 6.33 -16.56
N THR A 143 15.61 5.09 -16.29
CA THR A 143 15.65 4.01 -17.26
C THR A 143 14.27 3.81 -17.89
N TRP A 144 14.23 3.71 -19.22
CA TRP A 144 12.99 3.48 -19.98
C TRP A 144 12.96 2.04 -20.50
N ILE A 145 11.84 1.33 -20.27
CA ILE A 145 11.68 -0.06 -20.74
C ILE A 145 11.80 -0.13 -22.27
N SER A 146 11.25 0.85 -23.00
CA SER A 146 11.37 0.93 -24.46
C SER A 146 12.83 1.04 -24.93
N ARG A 147 13.70 1.66 -24.13
CA ARG A 147 15.13 1.80 -24.40
C ARG A 147 15.88 0.50 -24.13
N ILE A 148 15.49 -0.24 -23.08
CA ILE A 148 16.00 -1.59 -22.83
C ILE A 148 15.59 -2.52 -23.99
N GLN A 149 14.34 -2.47 -24.40
CA GLN A 149 13.79 -3.30 -25.50
C GLN A 149 14.45 -3.00 -26.86
N ALA A 150 14.87 -1.76 -27.11
CA ALA A 150 15.56 -1.39 -28.34
C ALA A 150 16.93 -2.07 -28.49
N VAL A 151 17.50 -2.58 -27.40
CA VAL A 151 18.72 -3.40 -27.41
C VAL A 151 18.39 -4.74 -26.76
N PRO A 152 17.76 -5.72 -27.42
CA PRO A 152 17.36 -6.96 -26.75
C PRO A 152 18.54 -7.75 -26.16
N ILE A 153 19.65 -7.79 -26.89
CA ILE A 153 20.90 -8.44 -26.50
C ILE A 153 21.94 -7.36 -26.20
N PRO A 154 22.35 -7.15 -24.92
CA PRO A 154 23.39 -6.19 -24.59
C PRO A 154 24.78 -6.71 -24.99
N PRO A 155 25.82 -5.85 -24.94
CA PRO A 155 27.20 -6.27 -25.11
C PRO A 155 27.62 -7.42 -24.17
N THR A 156 28.67 -8.14 -24.52
CA THR A 156 29.21 -9.26 -23.71
C THR A 156 30.09 -8.82 -22.54
N GLY A 157 30.31 -7.50 -22.38
CA GLY A 157 31.09 -6.91 -21.30
C GLY A 157 30.76 -5.44 -21.07
N PRO A 158 31.29 -4.83 -19.99
CA PRO A 158 31.00 -3.46 -19.64
C PRO A 158 31.50 -2.47 -20.70
N THR A 159 30.65 -1.49 -21.02
CA THR A 159 30.91 -0.38 -21.95
C THR A 159 30.44 0.92 -21.33
N THR A 160 31.14 2.03 -21.60
CA THR A 160 30.81 3.37 -21.08
C THR A 160 30.01 4.22 -22.07
N SER A 161 29.78 3.71 -23.28
CA SER A 161 29.04 4.34 -24.37
C SER A 161 28.34 3.28 -25.21
N GLY A 162 27.41 3.73 -26.07
CA GLY A 162 26.68 2.87 -27.00
C GLY A 162 25.66 1.94 -26.32
N PRO A 163 25.47 0.71 -26.82
CA PRO A 163 24.39 -0.19 -26.39
C PRO A 163 24.40 -0.62 -24.92
N GLY A 164 25.53 -0.50 -24.20
CA GLY A 164 25.58 -0.85 -22.77
C GLY A 164 25.07 0.24 -21.84
N VAL A 165 24.90 1.48 -22.31
CA VAL A 165 24.33 2.59 -21.51
C VAL A 165 23.04 3.15 -22.10
N SER A 166 22.52 2.55 -23.18
CA SER A 166 21.39 3.09 -23.94
C SER A 166 20.05 3.06 -23.22
N GLN A 167 19.93 2.29 -22.13
CA GLN A 167 18.76 2.23 -21.25
C GLN A 167 18.47 3.56 -20.55
N TRP A 168 19.52 4.38 -20.34
CA TRP A 168 19.43 5.61 -19.58
C TRP A 168 18.85 6.76 -20.40
N VAL A 169 18.08 7.59 -19.73
CA VAL A 169 17.44 8.79 -20.25
C VAL A 169 17.64 9.92 -19.25
N VAL A 170 18.19 11.04 -19.70
CA VAL A 170 18.38 12.25 -18.90
C VAL A 170 17.37 13.33 -19.33
N PRO A 171 16.96 14.25 -18.44
CA PRO A 171 16.00 15.30 -18.79
C PRO A 171 16.61 16.35 -19.73
N SER A 172 15.76 17.13 -20.43
CA SER A 172 16.21 18.13 -21.41
C SER A 172 17.09 19.25 -20.84
N ASN A 173 17.04 19.49 -19.53
CA ASN A 173 17.87 20.46 -18.83
C ASN A 173 19.17 19.88 -18.25
N TYR A 174 19.48 18.59 -18.46
CA TYR A 174 20.68 17.93 -17.96
C TYR A 174 21.97 18.66 -18.35
N THR A 175 22.13 19.01 -19.63
CA THR A 175 23.35 19.66 -20.15
C THR A 175 23.56 21.10 -19.68
N LYS A 176 22.58 21.68 -18.95
CA LYS A 176 22.76 22.99 -18.29
C LYS A 176 23.62 22.90 -17.03
N PHE A 177 23.67 21.73 -16.40
CA PHE A 177 24.34 21.52 -15.12
C PHE A 177 25.43 20.43 -15.16
N TYR A 178 25.41 19.57 -16.19
CA TYR A 178 26.33 18.44 -16.33
C TYR A 178 26.98 18.38 -17.72
N PRO A 179 28.18 17.76 -17.84
CA PRO A 179 28.79 17.48 -19.13
C PRO A 179 27.86 16.65 -20.02
N PRO A 180 27.94 16.77 -21.36
CA PRO A 180 27.13 15.94 -22.26
C PRO A 180 27.17 14.46 -21.90
N PRO A 181 26.01 13.77 -21.86
CA PRO A 181 26.01 12.36 -21.51
C PRO A 181 26.72 11.54 -22.60
N PRO A 182 27.34 10.40 -22.25
CA PRO A 182 27.95 9.50 -23.23
C PRO A 182 27.01 9.14 -24.39
N GLU A 183 27.61 8.84 -25.56
CA GLU A 183 26.87 8.31 -26.70
C GLU A 183 26.04 7.09 -26.28
N GLY A 184 24.81 7.00 -26.80
CA GLY A 184 23.86 5.96 -26.44
C GLY A 184 22.82 6.41 -25.43
N ILE A 185 23.10 7.37 -24.54
CA ILE A 185 22.12 7.91 -23.58
C ILE A 185 21.18 8.88 -24.28
N LEU A 186 19.87 8.76 -24.01
CA LEU A 186 18.88 9.68 -24.58
C LEU A 186 18.75 10.95 -23.75
N ILE A 187 18.78 12.11 -24.40
CA ILE A 187 18.30 13.37 -23.81
C ILE A 187 16.82 13.49 -24.14
N ASN A 188 15.96 13.46 -23.12
CA ASN A 188 14.52 13.65 -23.27
C ASN A 188 14.22 15.05 -23.80
N SER A 189 13.11 15.23 -24.51
CA SER A 189 12.62 16.55 -24.94
C SER A 189 12.02 17.35 -23.78
N SER A 190 11.57 16.68 -22.72
CA SER A 190 10.99 17.28 -21.52
C SER A 190 11.99 17.35 -20.37
N ASN A 191 11.78 18.30 -19.44
CA ASN A 191 12.56 18.45 -18.20
C ASN A 191 12.01 17.61 -17.03
N ASN A 192 11.24 16.57 -17.36
CA ASN A 192 10.64 15.62 -16.43
C ASN A 192 10.98 14.19 -16.91
N PRO A 193 10.74 13.15 -16.09
CA PRO A 193 11.19 11.79 -16.39
C PRO A 193 10.25 11.04 -17.36
N LEU A 194 9.16 11.69 -17.82
CA LEU A 194 8.13 11.08 -18.65
C LEU A 194 8.47 11.24 -20.13
N ARG A 195 8.10 10.24 -20.93
CA ARG A 195 8.19 10.30 -22.40
C ARG A 195 7.10 11.18 -23.01
N LYS A 196 5.94 11.27 -22.35
CA LYS A 196 4.81 12.11 -22.75
C LYS A 196 4.39 13.01 -21.58
N HIS A 197 3.82 14.16 -21.90
CA HIS A 197 3.16 15.00 -20.90
C HIS A 197 2.05 14.23 -20.16
N PRO A 198 1.76 14.58 -18.90
CA PRO A 198 0.60 14.06 -18.19
C PRO A 198 -0.71 14.29 -18.97
N PRO A 199 -1.69 13.39 -18.83
CA PRO A 199 -2.93 13.46 -19.60
C PRO A 199 -3.75 14.70 -19.23
N LEU A 200 -4.29 15.38 -20.26
CA LEU A 200 -5.27 16.47 -20.12
C LEU A 200 -6.72 15.97 -20.11
N SER A 201 -6.93 14.66 -20.24
CA SER A 201 -8.24 14.03 -20.43
C SER A 201 -8.98 13.67 -19.13
N SER A 202 -8.58 14.25 -18.00
CA SER A 202 -9.16 13.97 -16.68
C SER A 202 -10.45 14.77 -16.44
N PHE A 203 -11.53 14.37 -17.13
CA PHE A 203 -12.87 14.90 -16.94
C PHE A 203 -13.69 13.96 -16.05
N GLY A 204 -14.06 14.43 -14.86
CA GLY A 204 -14.87 13.73 -13.87
C GLY A 204 -16.32 14.22 -13.86
N PRO A 205 -17.20 13.70 -14.72
CA PRO A 205 -18.63 13.97 -14.62
C PRO A 205 -19.22 13.37 -13.34
N ARG A 206 -20.24 14.04 -12.81
CA ARG A 206 -20.97 13.66 -11.60
C ARG A 206 -22.46 13.91 -11.81
N LEU A 207 -23.26 12.93 -11.43
CA LEU A 207 -24.71 12.95 -11.49
C LEU A 207 -25.24 12.49 -10.13
N GLY A 208 -26.19 13.22 -9.58
CA GLY A 208 -26.90 12.86 -8.37
C GLY A 208 -28.38 13.23 -8.45
N PHE A 209 -29.20 12.57 -7.65
CA PHE A 209 -30.58 12.94 -7.47
C PHE A 209 -31.05 12.69 -6.03
N ALA A 210 -32.05 13.46 -5.61
CA ALA A 210 -32.82 13.22 -4.41
C ALA A 210 -34.30 13.33 -4.74
N TYR A 211 -35.04 12.24 -4.51
CA TYR A 211 -36.46 12.13 -4.79
C TYR A 211 -37.25 11.82 -3.51
N GLN A 212 -38.10 12.76 -3.12
CA GLN A 212 -39.04 12.60 -2.02
C GLN A 212 -40.31 11.88 -2.54
N VAL A 213 -40.35 10.57 -2.38
CA VAL A 213 -41.50 9.73 -2.79
C VAL A 213 -42.73 10.05 -1.93
N SER A 214 -42.53 10.25 -0.62
CA SER A 214 -43.57 10.67 0.33
C SER A 214 -42.97 11.51 1.46
N SER A 215 -43.78 11.97 2.42
CA SER A 215 -43.28 12.69 3.60
C SER A 215 -42.34 11.85 4.48
N LYS A 216 -42.35 10.52 4.34
CA LYS A 216 -41.54 9.59 5.15
C LYS A 216 -40.50 8.81 4.35
N LEU A 217 -40.54 8.86 3.03
CA LEU A 217 -39.71 8.05 2.14
C LEU A 217 -38.94 8.94 1.15
N VAL A 218 -37.62 8.82 1.17
CA VAL A 218 -36.71 9.51 0.25
C VAL A 218 -35.78 8.51 -0.41
N VAL A 219 -35.63 8.62 -1.72
CA VAL A 219 -34.65 7.86 -2.50
C VAL A 219 -33.57 8.84 -2.96
N ARG A 220 -32.30 8.48 -2.78
CA ARG A 220 -31.16 9.26 -3.26
C ARG A 220 -30.21 8.34 -4.00
N GLY A 221 -29.56 8.87 -5.01
CA GLY A 221 -28.52 8.13 -5.70
C GLY A 221 -27.60 9.07 -6.44
N GLY A 222 -26.45 8.55 -6.82
CA GLY A 222 -25.51 9.29 -7.64
C GLY A 222 -24.40 8.42 -8.17
N ALA A 223 -23.75 8.91 -9.21
CA ALA A 223 -22.59 8.29 -9.82
C ALA A 223 -21.61 9.39 -10.26
N GLY A 224 -20.32 9.08 -10.22
CA GLY A 224 -19.30 10.01 -10.66
C GLY A 224 -17.97 9.34 -10.96
N ILE A 225 -17.16 10.04 -11.77
CA ILE A 225 -15.77 9.71 -12.03
C ILE A 225 -14.89 10.68 -11.25
N PHE A 226 -13.87 10.14 -10.59
CA PHE A 226 -12.92 10.85 -9.77
C PHE A 226 -11.51 10.43 -10.20
N TYR A 227 -10.57 11.37 -10.18
CA TYR A 227 -9.17 11.10 -10.44
C TYR A 227 -8.38 11.27 -9.16
N ASP A 228 -7.31 10.49 -9.03
CA ASP A 228 -6.31 10.70 -7.99
C ASP A 228 -5.06 11.32 -8.59
N ARG A 229 -4.28 11.99 -7.75
CA ARG A 229 -2.96 12.51 -8.12
C ARG A 229 -1.90 11.46 -7.80
N VAL A 230 -0.98 11.23 -8.72
CA VAL A 230 0.20 10.39 -8.45
C VAL A 230 1.06 11.06 -7.38
N GLY A 231 1.31 10.37 -6.28
CA GLY A 231 2.13 10.86 -5.18
C GLY A 231 3.54 11.23 -5.64
N GLY A 232 4.04 12.40 -5.24
CA GLY A 232 5.39 12.86 -5.61
C GLY A 232 6.49 11.93 -5.10
N ASP A 233 6.30 11.33 -3.92
CA ASP A 233 7.18 10.32 -3.34
C ASP A 233 7.40 9.13 -4.29
N ARG A 234 6.38 8.76 -5.06
CA ARG A 234 6.39 7.59 -5.95
C ARG A 234 7.21 7.84 -7.21
N ILE A 235 7.17 9.08 -7.68
CA ILE A 235 8.03 9.54 -8.78
C ILE A 235 9.46 9.62 -8.28
N VAL A 236 9.68 10.25 -7.12
CA VAL A 236 10.98 10.46 -6.49
C VAL A 236 11.71 9.13 -6.24
N TYR A 237 11.09 8.14 -5.58
CA TYR A 237 11.73 6.83 -5.35
C TYR A 237 12.20 6.14 -6.64
N SER A 238 11.48 6.36 -7.74
CA SER A 238 11.81 5.75 -9.02
C SER A 238 12.93 6.47 -9.78
N VAL A 239 13.19 7.76 -9.54
CA VAL A 239 14.08 8.61 -10.38
C VAL A 239 15.21 9.30 -9.59
N GLU A 240 15.10 9.41 -8.27
CA GLU A 240 16.04 10.12 -7.39
C GLU A 240 17.32 9.29 -7.11
N GLN A 241 17.22 7.96 -7.20
CA GLN A 241 18.32 7.05 -6.85
C GLN A 241 19.15 6.62 -8.08
N GLY A 242 18.96 7.30 -9.21
CA GLY A 242 19.54 6.94 -10.50
C GLY A 242 20.96 7.46 -10.71
N ASN A 243 21.76 6.67 -11.43
CA ASN A 243 23.02 7.12 -11.99
C ASN A 243 22.85 8.42 -12.79
N PRO A 244 23.85 9.31 -12.85
CA PRO A 244 25.19 9.17 -12.27
C PRO A 244 25.34 9.80 -10.87
N TYR A 245 24.32 10.48 -10.36
CA TYR A 245 24.44 11.33 -9.15
C TYR A 245 24.27 10.56 -7.85
N ALA A 246 23.49 9.49 -7.92
CA ALA A 246 23.37 8.53 -6.85
C ALA A 246 23.39 7.12 -7.43
N ALA A 247 23.71 6.16 -6.57
CA ALA A 247 23.55 4.77 -6.91
C ALA A 247 22.99 4.01 -5.73
N THR A 248 21.91 3.26 -5.97
CA THR A 248 21.39 2.30 -4.99
C THR A 248 22.39 1.16 -4.84
N VAL A 249 22.79 0.90 -3.60
CA VAL A 249 23.68 -0.21 -3.29
C VAL A 249 22.86 -1.29 -2.60
N ASP A 250 22.44 -2.30 -3.36
CA ASP A 250 21.74 -3.48 -2.83
C ASP A 250 22.76 -4.57 -2.52
N PHE A 251 23.02 -4.78 -1.23
CA PHE A 251 23.89 -5.86 -0.77
C PHE A 251 23.06 -7.11 -0.48
N ASN A 252 23.14 -8.13 -1.35
CA ASN A 252 22.40 -9.38 -1.15
C ASN A 252 23.00 -10.21 0.02
N PRO A 253 22.32 -11.26 0.52
CA PRO A 253 22.87 -12.16 1.54
C PRO A 253 24.14 -12.94 1.12
N GLN A 254 24.55 -12.83 -0.15
CA GLN A 254 25.75 -13.47 -0.70
C GLN A 254 26.93 -12.49 -0.78
N ASN A 255 26.79 -11.30 -0.19
CA ASN A 255 27.78 -10.25 -0.34
C ASN A 255 29.03 -10.53 0.50
N GLN A 256 30.21 -10.37 -0.10
CA GLN A 256 31.50 -10.74 0.52
C GLN A 256 32.10 -9.61 1.37
N GLN A 257 31.29 -8.63 1.81
CA GLN A 257 31.81 -7.47 2.55
C GLN A 257 32.15 -7.87 3.98
N THR A 258 33.24 -7.31 4.48
CA THR A 258 33.76 -7.60 5.82
C THR A 258 33.70 -6.34 6.67
N LEU A 259 33.86 -6.45 7.99
CA LEU A 259 33.99 -5.24 8.83
C LEU A 259 35.23 -4.41 8.47
N ALA A 260 36.23 -5.00 7.82
CA ALA A 260 37.44 -4.32 7.34
C ALA A 260 37.24 -3.57 6.01
N ASP A 261 36.36 -4.07 5.13
CA ASP A 261 35.92 -3.39 3.91
C ASP A 261 34.39 -3.49 3.79
N PRO A 262 33.65 -2.67 4.56
CA PRO A 262 32.20 -2.78 4.63
C PRO A 262 31.48 -2.01 3.51
N PHE A 263 32.20 -1.15 2.79
CA PHE A 263 31.66 -0.29 1.73
C PHE A 263 32.57 -0.38 0.49
N PRO A 264 32.29 -1.29 -0.45
CA PRO A 264 33.13 -1.48 -1.62
C PRO A 264 33.18 -0.20 -2.46
N SER A 265 34.26 -0.04 -3.23
CA SER A 265 34.52 1.16 -4.02
C SER A 265 33.52 1.42 -5.16
N THR A 266 32.60 0.48 -5.43
CA THR A 266 31.54 0.56 -6.44
C THR A 266 30.16 0.79 -5.80
N PRO A 267 29.26 1.58 -6.43
CA PRO A 267 29.38 2.19 -7.76
C PRO A 267 30.12 3.52 -7.76
N ALA A 268 30.86 3.83 -8.83
CA ALA A 268 31.49 5.13 -9.01
C ALA A 268 30.44 6.20 -9.35
N LEU A 269 30.32 7.22 -8.50
CA LEU A 269 29.49 8.40 -8.80
C LEU A 269 30.03 9.10 -10.05
N GLY A 270 29.17 9.78 -10.80
CA GLY A 270 29.53 10.43 -12.05
C GLY A 270 29.51 9.51 -13.28
N THR A 271 29.13 8.24 -13.13
CA THR A 271 29.07 7.26 -14.24
C THR A 271 27.70 6.59 -14.36
N PHE A 272 27.34 6.20 -15.57
CA PHE A 272 26.13 5.42 -15.86
C PHE A 272 26.45 3.93 -15.82
N SER A 273 25.69 3.15 -15.04
CA SER A 273 25.91 1.70 -14.94
C SER A 273 25.72 1.04 -16.31
N SER A 274 26.69 0.21 -16.69
CA SER A 274 26.68 -0.51 -17.96
C SER A 274 25.89 -1.82 -17.87
N ARG A 275 25.02 -2.06 -18.84
CA ARG A 275 24.27 -3.29 -19.03
C ARG A 275 25.00 -4.21 -19.99
N TRP A 276 25.25 -5.45 -19.58
CA TRP A 276 25.94 -6.48 -20.38
C TRP A 276 25.53 -7.90 -19.95
N ALA A 277 25.66 -8.86 -20.87
CA ALA A 277 25.37 -10.28 -20.61
C ALA A 277 26.28 -11.17 -21.46
N ASN A 278 26.99 -12.10 -20.81
CA ASN A 278 27.93 -13.00 -21.45
C ASN A 278 27.47 -14.45 -21.27
N PHE A 279 26.96 -15.03 -22.35
CA PHE A 279 26.49 -16.42 -22.37
C PHE A 279 27.62 -17.45 -22.27
N GLN A 280 28.86 -17.08 -22.59
CA GLN A 280 30.01 -17.98 -22.54
C GLN A 280 30.54 -18.12 -21.12
N THR A 281 30.60 -17.03 -20.36
CA THR A 281 31.06 -17.04 -18.96
C THR A 281 29.93 -17.24 -17.96
N GLY A 282 28.67 -17.16 -18.39
CA GLY A 282 27.51 -17.22 -17.51
C GLY A 282 27.35 -15.99 -16.61
N GLN A 283 28.02 -14.88 -16.94
CA GLN A 283 28.01 -13.65 -16.15
C GLN A 283 27.17 -12.56 -16.81
N THR A 284 26.61 -11.67 -15.99
CA THR A 284 25.87 -10.50 -16.47
C THR A 284 26.20 -9.29 -15.59
N SER A 285 25.84 -8.09 -16.05
CA SER A 285 25.90 -6.87 -15.23
C SER A 285 25.06 -6.93 -13.96
N ASN A 286 24.10 -7.86 -13.89
CA ASN A 286 23.26 -8.13 -12.72
C ASN A 286 22.61 -6.87 -12.13
N LEU A 287 22.18 -5.95 -13.01
CA LEU A 287 21.64 -4.66 -12.62
C LEU A 287 20.27 -4.80 -11.95
N ASN A 288 19.97 -3.87 -11.05
CA ASN A 288 18.66 -3.67 -10.44
C ASN A 288 18.29 -2.19 -10.65
N VAL A 289 17.11 -1.93 -11.18
CA VAL A 289 16.69 -0.57 -11.51
C VAL A 289 15.24 -0.34 -11.09
N PRO A 290 14.98 0.60 -10.17
CA PRO A 290 13.65 1.17 -10.03
C PRO A 290 13.36 2.05 -11.25
N LEU A 291 12.12 2.02 -11.74
CA LEU A 291 11.69 2.89 -12.84
C LEU A 291 10.30 3.45 -12.60
N LEU A 292 9.91 4.39 -13.43
CA LEU A 292 8.61 5.02 -13.50
C LEU A 292 8.11 4.76 -14.91
N ALA A 293 6.86 4.35 -15.05
CA ALA A 293 6.25 4.17 -16.35
C ALA A 293 6.47 5.43 -17.21
N GLU A 294 6.97 5.22 -18.44
CA GLU A 294 7.28 6.31 -19.37
C GLU A 294 6.05 7.16 -19.70
N VAL A 295 4.86 6.57 -19.56
CA VAL A 295 3.56 7.20 -19.76
C VAL A 295 2.76 7.06 -18.47
N VAL A 296 2.50 8.19 -17.82
CA VAL A 296 1.65 8.24 -16.62
C VAL A 296 0.19 8.26 -17.02
N HIS A 297 -0.60 7.44 -16.33
CA HIS A 297 -2.06 7.51 -16.38
C HIS A 297 -2.57 8.00 -15.02
N ASN A 298 -3.54 8.91 -15.02
CA ASN A 298 -4.17 9.32 -13.77
C ASN A 298 -5.04 8.16 -13.25
N PRO A 299 -4.86 7.72 -11.99
CA PRO A 299 -5.76 6.74 -11.39
C PRO A 299 -7.20 7.24 -11.45
N LEU A 300 -8.10 6.37 -11.89
CA LEU A 300 -9.51 6.71 -12.12
C LEU A 300 -10.39 5.84 -11.24
N ILE A 301 -11.25 6.48 -10.47
CA ILE A 301 -12.22 5.84 -9.57
C ILE A 301 -13.63 6.20 -10.05
N ARG A 302 -14.42 5.18 -10.38
CA ARG A 302 -15.87 5.31 -10.58
C ARG A 302 -16.54 5.01 -9.25
N GLN A 303 -17.37 5.92 -8.75
CA GLN A 303 -18.16 5.70 -7.54
C GLN A 303 -19.64 5.81 -7.88
N TYR A 304 -20.46 4.95 -7.29
CA TYR A 304 -21.91 4.98 -7.44
C TYR A 304 -22.60 4.53 -6.16
N ASN A 305 -23.76 5.13 -5.89
CA ASN A 305 -24.61 4.74 -4.77
C ASN A 305 -26.09 4.88 -5.11
N LEU A 306 -26.90 4.08 -4.44
CA LEU A 306 -28.35 4.17 -4.44
C LEU A 306 -28.84 3.83 -3.02
N GLY A 307 -29.58 4.75 -2.41
CA GLY A 307 -30.06 4.65 -1.04
C GLY A 307 -31.53 4.99 -0.89
N VAL A 308 -32.18 4.29 0.03
CA VAL A 308 -33.56 4.50 0.45
C VAL A 308 -33.58 4.82 1.93
N GLN A 309 -34.20 5.95 2.29
CA GLN A 309 -34.39 6.38 3.66
C GLN A 309 -35.88 6.39 3.99
N TYR A 310 -36.27 5.66 5.05
CA TYR A 310 -37.66 5.53 5.48
C TYR A 310 -37.82 5.80 6.98
N GLN A 311 -38.68 6.76 7.31
CA GLN A 311 -39.13 6.99 8.68
C GLN A 311 -40.28 6.03 9.03
N PHE A 312 -39.94 4.88 9.61
CA PHE A 312 -40.92 3.82 9.93
C PHE A 312 -41.67 4.03 11.25
N ALA A 313 -41.12 4.83 12.17
CA ALA A 313 -41.78 5.22 13.42
C ALA A 313 -41.35 6.65 13.84
N PRO A 314 -42.05 7.32 14.76
CA PRO A 314 -41.61 8.61 15.30
C PRO A 314 -40.18 8.54 15.84
N SER A 315 -39.31 9.44 15.38
CA SER A 315 -37.87 9.46 15.70
C SER A 315 -37.04 8.27 15.21
N TRP A 316 -37.61 7.31 14.46
CA TRP A 316 -36.89 6.16 13.91
C TRP A 316 -36.76 6.23 12.40
N VAL A 317 -35.55 6.03 11.91
CA VAL A 317 -35.20 6.03 10.50
C VAL A 317 -34.44 4.76 10.17
N LEU A 318 -34.87 4.09 9.11
CA LEU A 318 -34.11 3.03 8.44
C LEU A 318 -33.53 3.62 7.14
N GLU A 319 -32.25 3.37 6.92
CA GLU A 319 -31.55 3.66 5.68
C GLU A 319 -30.95 2.37 5.14
N VAL A 320 -31.23 2.06 3.88
CA VAL A 320 -30.61 0.93 3.17
C VAL A 320 -30.03 1.45 1.87
N GLY A 321 -28.76 1.19 1.64
CA GLY A 321 -28.06 1.65 0.45
C GLY A 321 -27.12 0.61 -0.13
N TYR A 322 -27.00 0.64 -1.45
CA TYR A 322 -25.92 0.00 -2.18
C TYR A 322 -24.87 1.06 -2.49
N VAL A 323 -23.61 0.76 -2.16
CA VAL A 323 -22.46 1.64 -2.43
C VAL A 323 -21.41 0.80 -3.13
N GLY A 324 -21.00 1.22 -4.32
CA GLY A 324 -19.93 0.58 -5.06
C GLY A 324 -18.93 1.56 -5.63
N SER A 325 -17.73 1.04 -5.86
CA SER A 325 -16.65 1.77 -6.52
C SER A 325 -15.78 0.83 -7.32
N SER A 326 -15.26 1.30 -8.46
CA SER A 326 -14.23 0.56 -9.21
C SER A 326 -13.09 1.50 -9.59
N GLY A 327 -11.87 1.03 -9.37
CA GLY A 327 -10.64 1.72 -9.72
C GLY A 327 -9.96 1.08 -10.92
N ILE A 328 -9.41 1.89 -11.81
CA ILE A 328 -8.50 1.48 -12.88
C ILE A 328 -7.33 2.45 -12.96
N ASN A 329 -6.25 2.04 -13.61
CA ASN A 329 -4.99 2.78 -13.65
C ASN A 329 -4.48 3.11 -12.25
N LEU A 330 -4.82 2.28 -11.27
CA LEU A 330 -4.32 2.44 -9.92
C LEU A 330 -2.82 2.24 -9.98
N MET A 331 -2.11 3.10 -9.27
CA MET A 331 -0.67 3.04 -9.23
C MET A 331 -0.20 1.76 -8.53
N THR A 332 0.70 1.04 -9.17
CA THR A 332 1.40 -0.11 -8.61
C THR A 332 2.83 0.28 -8.29
N GLN A 333 3.37 -0.26 -7.20
CA GLN A 333 4.73 0.00 -6.77
C GLN A 333 5.56 -1.26 -6.92
N TYR A 334 6.80 -1.10 -7.40
CA TYR A 334 7.75 -2.19 -7.59
C TYR A 334 7.24 -3.29 -8.50
N HIS A 335 6.33 -2.99 -9.43
CA HIS A 335 5.83 -3.99 -10.36
C HIS A 335 6.98 -4.51 -11.21
N ASN A 336 7.23 -5.81 -11.12
CA ASN A 336 8.36 -6.42 -11.78
C ASN A 336 8.05 -6.77 -13.24
N HIS A 337 8.94 -6.31 -14.14
CA HIS A 337 8.89 -6.57 -15.58
C HIS A 337 9.92 -7.60 -16.07
N ASN A 338 10.74 -8.15 -15.16
CA ASN A 338 11.86 -9.03 -15.52
C ASN A 338 11.80 -10.41 -14.86
N THR A 339 10.60 -10.99 -14.82
CA THR A 339 10.41 -12.37 -14.35
C THR A 339 10.96 -13.34 -15.39
N ALA A 340 11.80 -14.30 -15.00
CA ALA A 340 12.28 -15.31 -15.94
C ALA A 340 11.13 -16.15 -16.50
N ARG A 341 11.26 -16.66 -17.72
CA ARG A 341 10.23 -17.46 -18.40
C ARG A 341 10.66 -18.93 -18.50
N LEU A 342 9.71 -19.85 -18.58
CA LEU A 342 10.03 -21.26 -18.86
C LEU A 342 10.49 -21.40 -20.31
N ALA A 343 11.64 -22.05 -20.49
CA ALA A 343 12.17 -22.42 -21.79
C ALA A 343 11.91 -23.91 -22.08
N SER A 344 11.77 -24.25 -23.36
CA SER A 344 11.81 -25.63 -23.85
C SER A 344 12.59 -25.71 -25.16
N PRO A 345 12.93 -26.90 -25.67
CA PRO A 345 13.50 -27.04 -27.01
C PRO A 345 12.63 -26.43 -28.11
N GLU A 346 11.30 -26.52 -27.98
CA GLU A 346 10.32 -25.98 -28.94
C GLU A 346 10.15 -24.46 -28.78
N HIS A 347 10.33 -23.94 -27.57
CA HIS A 347 10.18 -22.52 -27.24
C HIS A 347 11.40 -22.03 -26.43
N PRO A 348 12.58 -21.87 -27.08
CA PRO A 348 13.77 -21.39 -26.40
C PRO A 348 13.61 -19.92 -25.97
N ILE A 349 14.19 -19.57 -24.81
CA ILE A 349 14.24 -18.18 -24.32
C ILE A 349 15.69 -17.70 -24.38
N ASN A 350 15.98 -16.70 -25.21
CA ASN A 350 17.33 -16.19 -25.45
C ASN A 350 18.36 -17.30 -25.77
N GLY A 351 17.92 -18.32 -26.51
CA GLY A 351 18.75 -19.49 -26.87
C GLY A 351 18.87 -20.57 -25.79
N ILE A 352 18.32 -20.35 -24.59
CA ILE A 352 18.24 -21.36 -23.53
C ILE A 352 17.04 -22.28 -23.80
N THR A 353 17.23 -23.60 -23.69
CA THR A 353 16.20 -24.63 -23.92
C THR A 353 15.83 -25.42 -22.66
N THR A 354 16.54 -25.22 -21.55
CA THR A 354 16.35 -25.93 -20.29
C THR A 354 16.09 -24.97 -19.14
N ASN A 355 15.41 -25.43 -18.10
CA ASN A 355 15.09 -24.61 -16.92
C ASN A 355 15.97 -25.04 -15.74
N THR A 356 16.85 -24.14 -15.31
CA THR A 356 17.61 -24.30 -14.07
C THR A 356 17.63 -22.99 -13.29
N ILE A 357 17.93 -23.05 -11.99
CA ILE A 357 18.13 -21.85 -11.17
C ILE A 357 19.33 -21.04 -11.71
N ALA A 358 20.40 -21.69 -12.15
CA ALA A 358 21.61 -21.03 -12.63
C ALA A 358 21.40 -20.22 -13.92
N ASN A 359 20.50 -20.66 -14.80
CA ASN A 359 20.21 -19.95 -16.05
C ASN A 359 19.05 -18.95 -15.95
N VAL A 360 18.50 -18.71 -14.75
CA VAL A 360 17.47 -17.68 -14.51
C VAL A 360 17.85 -16.32 -15.12
N PRO A 361 19.07 -15.76 -14.89
CA PRO A 361 19.46 -14.45 -15.45
C PRO A 361 19.47 -14.38 -16.98
N PHE A 362 19.44 -15.52 -17.67
CA PHE A 362 19.44 -15.62 -19.13
C PHE A 362 18.06 -15.95 -19.71
N ARG A 363 17.07 -16.32 -18.88
CA ARG A 363 15.68 -16.58 -19.30
C ARG A 363 14.73 -15.40 -19.03
N VAL A 364 15.27 -14.25 -18.65
CA VAL A 364 14.50 -13.03 -18.40
C VAL A 364 14.22 -12.26 -19.71
N PRO A 365 13.13 -11.48 -19.78
CA PRO A 365 12.84 -10.58 -20.91
C PRO A 365 13.94 -9.55 -21.17
N TYR A 366 14.59 -9.06 -20.12
CA TYR A 366 15.62 -8.01 -20.18
C TYR A 366 16.95 -8.52 -19.62
N LEU A 367 17.82 -8.99 -20.53
CA LEU A 367 19.17 -9.47 -20.20
C LEU A 367 20.02 -8.39 -19.52
N GLY A 368 20.98 -8.82 -18.69
CA GLY A 368 21.85 -7.89 -17.94
C GLY A 368 21.23 -7.33 -16.65
N TYR A 369 19.93 -7.54 -16.43
CA TYR A 369 19.25 -7.27 -15.17
C TYR A 369 19.01 -8.55 -14.38
N GLN A 370 18.95 -8.42 -13.05
CA GLN A 370 18.50 -9.49 -12.17
C GLN A 370 17.10 -9.97 -12.56
N ALA A 371 16.81 -11.25 -12.32
CA ALA A 371 15.42 -11.67 -12.22
C ALA A 371 14.76 -10.87 -11.09
N VAL A 372 13.60 -10.31 -11.39
CA VAL A 372 12.93 -9.37 -10.49
C VAL A 372 13.65 -8.02 -10.27
N GLY A 373 14.58 -7.67 -11.16
CA GLY A 373 15.42 -6.47 -11.06
C GLY A 373 14.94 -5.25 -11.86
N VAL A 374 13.89 -5.37 -12.68
CA VAL A 374 13.33 -4.22 -13.43
C VAL A 374 11.97 -3.92 -12.82
N ARG A 375 11.92 -2.95 -11.90
CA ARG A 375 10.77 -2.73 -11.02
C ARG A 375 10.20 -1.34 -11.21
N GLY A 376 8.98 -1.26 -11.72
CA GLY A 376 8.32 -0.01 -12.07
C GLY A 376 7.32 0.50 -11.03
N THR A 377 7.16 1.82 -11.01
CA THR A 377 5.89 2.44 -10.63
C THR A 377 5.03 2.51 -11.88
N ASP A 378 4.03 1.63 -11.98
CA ASP A 378 3.14 1.48 -13.13
C ASP A 378 1.70 1.88 -12.79
N PHE A 379 0.83 1.88 -13.80
CA PHE A 379 -0.57 2.32 -13.72
C PHE A 379 -1.51 1.25 -14.29
N ASP A 380 -1.37 0.03 -13.81
CA ASP A 380 -2.08 -1.16 -14.26
C ASP A 380 -2.91 -1.82 -13.14
N GLY A 381 -2.91 -1.22 -11.95
CA GLY A 381 -3.73 -1.66 -10.83
C GLY A 381 -5.22 -1.43 -11.07
N ALA A 382 -6.04 -2.34 -10.54
CA ALA A 382 -7.48 -2.29 -10.63
C ALA A 382 -8.12 -2.73 -9.31
N SER A 383 -9.28 -2.16 -9.00
CA SER A 383 -10.06 -2.53 -7.82
C SER A 383 -11.55 -2.52 -8.08
N ASN A 384 -12.28 -3.29 -7.29
CA ASN A 384 -13.73 -3.31 -7.29
C ASN A 384 -14.23 -3.50 -5.85
N TYR A 385 -15.10 -2.59 -5.42
CA TYR A 385 -15.75 -2.62 -4.12
C TYR A 385 -17.25 -2.53 -4.34
N ASP A 386 -17.99 -3.44 -3.72
CA ASP A 386 -19.44 -3.42 -3.66
C ASP A 386 -19.89 -3.67 -2.23
N SER A 387 -20.89 -2.92 -1.78
CA SER A 387 -21.44 -3.08 -0.44
C SER A 387 -22.94 -2.81 -0.34
N LEU A 388 -23.58 -3.58 0.52
CA LEU A 388 -24.87 -3.25 1.10
C LEU A 388 -24.63 -2.63 2.48
N GLN A 389 -25.22 -1.47 2.71
CA GLN A 389 -25.13 -0.73 3.97
C GLN A 389 -26.54 -0.52 4.52
N ALA A 390 -26.77 -0.92 5.76
CA ALA A 390 -28.04 -0.75 6.45
C ALA A 390 -27.81 -0.03 7.77
N THR A 391 -28.51 1.09 7.98
CA THR A 391 -28.44 1.89 9.21
C THR A 391 -29.83 2.07 9.79
N VAL A 392 -29.98 1.74 11.07
CA VAL A 392 -31.16 2.09 11.86
C VAL A 392 -30.76 3.14 12.89
N ARG A 393 -31.47 4.26 12.90
CA ARG A 393 -31.23 5.36 13.83
C ARG A 393 -32.51 5.73 14.57
N LYS A 394 -32.42 5.77 15.90
CA LYS A 394 -33.36 6.47 16.77
C LYS A 394 -32.77 7.82 17.16
N GLN A 395 -33.44 8.92 16.80
CA GLN A 395 -33.09 10.25 17.31
C GLN A 395 -33.29 10.33 18.82
N PHE A 396 -32.54 11.20 19.49
CA PHE A 396 -32.62 11.36 20.94
C PHE A 396 -34.04 11.76 21.36
N SER A 397 -34.68 10.88 22.11
CA SER A 397 -36.01 11.11 22.66
C SER A 397 -36.19 10.27 23.91
N ARG A 398 -36.84 10.84 24.93
CA ARG A 398 -37.07 10.18 26.23
C ARG A 398 -35.76 9.62 26.82
N GLY A 399 -34.69 10.40 26.78
CA GLY A 399 -33.38 10.03 27.33
C GLY A 399 -32.56 9.04 26.49
N PHE A 400 -33.06 8.55 25.36
CA PHE A 400 -32.40 7.46 24.62
C PHE A 400 -32.13 7.80 23.15
N MET A 401 -30.93 7.51 22.69
CA MET A 401 -30.57 7.43 21.27
C MET A 401 -29.78 6.15 20.97
N VAL A 402 -29.96 5.63 19.77
CA VAL A 402 -29.20 4.48 19.26
C VAL A 402 -29.03 4.59 17.76
N GLN A 403 -27.87 4.16 17.27
CA GLN A 403 -27.60 3.96 15.86
C GLN A 403 -26.90 2.62 15.67
N GLY A 404 -27.54 1.70 14.95
CA GLY A 404 -26.92 0.48 14.47
C GLY A 404 -26.60 0.62 12.98
N ALA A 405 -25.39 0.26 12.58
CA ALA A 405 -24.94 0.26 11.19
C ALA A 405 -24.33 -1.10 10.84
N TYR A 406 -24.82 -1.71 9.76
CA TYR A 406 -24.32 -2.96 9.21
C TYR A 406 -23.80 -2.72 7.80
N THR A 407 -22.62 -3.25 7.50
CA THR A 407 -22.03 -3.25 6.17
C THR A 407 -21.68 -4.67 5.79
N TRP A 408 -22.26 -5.14 4.69
CA TRP A 408 -21.86 -6.35 4.00
C TRP A 408 -21.15 -5.93 2.72
N SER A 409 -19.87 -6.27 2.58
CA SER A 409 -19.05 -5.79 1.47
C SER A 409 -18.17 -6.85 0.87
N LYS A 410 -17.81 -6.64 -0.41
CA LYS A 410 -16.77 -7.36 -1.11
C LYS A 410 -15.82 -6.34 -1.72
N ASN A 411 -14.54 -6.44 -1.37
CA ASN A 411 -13.49 -5.57 -1.86
C ASN A 411 -12.43 -6.43 -2.55
N LEU A 412 -12.23 -6.25 -3.85
CA LEU A 412 -11.33 -7.00 -4.69
C LEU A 412 -10.29 -6.08 -5.34
N THR A 413 -9.10 -6.59 -5.55
CA THR A 413 -7.99 -5.89 -6.19
C THR A 413 -6.99 -6.90 -6.74
N ASN A 414 -6.22 -6.52 -7.78
CA ASN A 414 -5.03 -7.25 -8.21
C ASN A 414 -3.77 -6.85 -7.40
N LEU A 415 -3.91 -5.95 -6.41
CA LEU A 415 -2.79 -5.42 -5.64
C LEU A 415 -2.76 -5.95 -4.20
N ALA A 416 -1.56 -6.32 -3.74
CA ALA A 416 -1.26 -6.53 -2.34
C ALA A 416 -0.49 -5.33 -1.79
N ASN A 417 -1.09 -4.51 -0.92
CA ASN A 417 -0.49 -3.28 -0.38
C ASN A 417 0.17 -2.38 -1.45
N ASN A 418 -0.55 -2.09 -2.53
CA ASN A 418 -0.11 -1.31 -3.71
C ASN A 418 0.97 -1.99 -4.58
N GLN A 419 1.24 -3.28 -4.42
CA GLN A 419 2.24 -4.03 -5.20
C GLN A 419 1.57 -5.16 -5.99
N ALA A 420 2.14 -5.53 -7.13
CA ALA A 420 1.60 -6.54 -8.04
C ALA A 420 2.61 -7.69 -8.32
N ASN A 421 3.23 -8.23 -7.27
CA ASN A 421 4.29 -9.25 -7.38
C ASN A 421 3.95 -10.60 -6.71
N SER A 422 2.68 -11.02 -6.79
CA SER A 422 2.25 -12.34 -6.32
C SER A 422 2.31 -13.37 -7.45
N ASN A 423 3.04 -14.47 -7.24
CA ASN A 423 3.38 -15.43 -8.30
C ASN A 423 4.00 -14.73 -9.53
N ASN A 424 3.35 -14.82 -10.69
CA ASN A 424 3.80 -14.18 -11.91
C ASN A 424 3.36 -12.70 -11.90
N ALA A 425 4.32 -11.79 -11.77
CA ALA A 425 4.06 -10.35 -11.76
C ALA A 425 3.47 -9.83 -13.09
N GLU A 426 3.72 -10.53 -14.20
CA GLU A 426 3.21 -10.16 -15.53
C GLU A 426 1.73 -10.55 -15.73
N ASP A 427 1.20 -11.46 -14.91
CA ASP A 427 -0.19 -11.89 -14.95
C ASP A 427 -0.97 -11.30 -13.77
N MET A 428 -1.50 -10.10 -13.97
CA MET A 428 -2.27 -9.42 -12.93
C MET A 428 -3.59 -10.10 -12.60
N TRP A 429 -4.15 -10.90 -13.52
CA TRP A 429 -5.42 -11.60 -13.29
C TRP A 429 -5.25 -12.73 -12.29
N GLN A 430 -4.10 -13.40 -12.28
CA GLN A 430 -3.75 -14.41 -11.28
C GLN A 430 -3.78 -13.85 -9.84
N GLN A 431 -3.58 -12.54 -9.69
CA GLN A 431 -3.49 -11.84 -8.40
C GLN A 431 -4.84 -11.25 -7.95
N TRP A 432 -5.88 -11.30 -8.78
CA TRP A 432 -7.18 -10.74 -8.44
C TRP A 432 -7.82 -11.49 -7.26
N GLY A 433 -8.02 -10.79 -6.15
CA GLY A 433 -8.62 -11.37 -4.95
C GLY A 433 -9.00 -10.32 -3.91
N PRO A 434 -9.47 -10.76 -2.73
CA PRO A 434 -9.87 -9.86 -1.66
C PRO A 434 -8.74 -8.94 -1.20
N ALA A 435 -9.02 -7.65 -1.09
CA ALA A 435 -8.07 -6.69 -0.53
C ALA A 435 -7.71 -7.06 0.91
N GLN A 436 -6.44 -6.87 1.29
CA GLN A 436 -5.93 -7.27 2.62
C GLN A 436 -6.57 -6.49 3.78
N PHE A 437 -7.11 -5.30 3.53
CA PHE A 437 -7.83 -4.49 4.51
C PHE A 437 -9.36 -4.69 4.45
N SER A 438 -9.84 -5.61 3.62
CA SER A 438 -11.27 -5.89 3.47
C SER A 438 -11.88 -6.41 4.77
N ARG A 439 -13.11 -5.95 5.06
CA ARG A 439 -13.96 -6.44 6.15
C ARG A 439 -15.29 -6.91 5.54
N PRO A 440 -15.44 -8.22 5.27
CA PRO A 440 -16.63 -8.72 4.58
C PRO A 440 -17.93 -8.36 5.27
N GLN A 441 -17.98 -8.46 6.61
CA GLN A 441 -19.10 -7.97 7.39
C GLN A 441 -18.60 -7.17 8.58
N ARG A 442 -19.29 -6.06 8.84
CA ARG A 442 -19.05 -5.19 9.98
C ARG A 442 -20.37 -4.65 10.50
N PHE A 443 -20.60 -4.83 11.79
CA PHE A 443 -21.69 -4.24 12.54
C PHE A 443 -21.13 -3.32 13.61
N VAL A 444 -21.66 -2.10 13.69
CA VAL A 444 -21.33 -1.13 14.72
C VAL A 444 -22.62 -0.63 15.32
N VAL A 445 -22.74 -0.63 16.65
CA VAL A 445 -23.84 0.03 17.35
C VAL A 445 -23.30 1.05 18.32
N ASN A 446 -23.83 2.27 18.23
CA ASN A 446 -23.54 3.36 19.15
C ASN A 446 -24.82 3.69 19.90
N TYR A 447 -24.74 3.85 21.21
CA TYR A 447 -25.91 4.15 22.04
C TYR A 447 -25.55 5.16 23.14
N SER A 448 -26.55 5.95 23.54
CA SER A 448 -26.49 6.80 24.71
C SER A 448 -27.86 6.83 25.39
N TYR A 449 -27.85 6.65 26.70
CA TYR A 449 -29.03 6.53 27.52
C TYR A 449 -28.87 7.32 28.82
N ASP A 450 -29.64 8.39 28.97
CA ASP A 450 -29.87 9.05 30.24
C ASP A 450 -30.69 8.12 31.12
N LEU A 451 -30.07 7.62 32.20
CA LEU A 451 -30.69 6.64 33.07
C LEU A 451 -31.86 7.29 33.82
N PRO A 452 -33.10 6.78 33.67
CA PRO A 452 -34.30 7.42 34.20
C PRO A 452 -34.51 7.01 35.66
N PHE A 453 -33.61 7.43 36.55
CA PHE A 453 -33.74 7.15 37.97
C PHE A 453 -34.90 7.89 38.66
N GLY A 454 -35.79 8.55 37.91
CA GLY A 454 -36.89 9.36 38.43
C GLY A 454 -36.48 10.80 38.71
N THR A 455 -37.47 11.68 38.94
CA THR A 455 -37.25 13.06 39.38
C THR A 455 -37.16 13.09 40.89
N HIS A 456 -36.01 13.50 41.42
CA HIS A 456 -35.79 13.65 42.86
C HIS A 456 -35.58 15.12 43.23
N THR A 457 -35.52 15.42 44.51
CA THR A 457 -35.15 16.75 45.02
C THR A 457 -33.99 16.65 46.02
N GLY A 458 -33.30 17.76 46.23
CA GLY A 458 -32.22 17.86 47.22
C GLY A 458 -31.05 16.90 46.95
N VAL A 459 -30.59 16.22 48.00
CA VAL A 459 -29.45 15.30 47.95
C VAL A 459 -29.72 14.09 47.06
N MET A 460 -30.95 13.59 47.04
CA MET A 460 -31.31 12.42 46.25
C MET A 460 -31.18 12.69 44.74
N GLU A 461 -31.52 13.90 44.29
CA GLU A 461 -31.29 14.32 42.89
C GLU A 461 -29.80 14.42 42.55
N ARG A 462 -28.97 14.92 43.47
CA ARG A 462 -27.52 14.96 43.25
C ARG A 462 -26.92 13.55 43.13
N LEU A 463 -27.45 12.57 43.85
CA LEU A 463 -26.99 11.18 43.82
C LEU A 463 -27.53 10.38 42.63
N LEU A 464 -28.83 10.52 42.32
CA LEU A 464 -29.52 9.70 41.31
C LEU A 464 -29.71 10.40 39.95
N GLY A 465 -29.69 11.73 39.88
CA GLY A 465 -29.92 12.48 38.63
C GLY A 465 -28.68 12.59 37.73
N GLY A 466 -28.85 12.79 36.43
CA GLY A 466 -27.74 13.14 35.53
C GLY A 466 -26.73 12.02 35.23
N TRP A 467 -27.10 10.75 35.47
CA TRP A 467 -26.33 9.60 34.97
C TRP A 467 -26.64 9.34 33.49
N ASN A 468 -25.60 9.12 32.70
CA ASN A 468 -25.68 8.70 31.31
C ASN A 468 -24.80 7.48 31.08
N LEU A 469 -25.35 6.47 30.42
CA LEU A 469 -24.62 5.33 29.90
C LEU A 469 -24.47 5.50 28.39
N SER A 470 -23.24 5.41 27.89
CA SER A 470 -22.98 5.41 26.45
C SER A 470 -22.01 4.30 26.08
N GLY A 471 -21.99 3.93 24.81
CA GLY A 471 -21.05 2.93 24.34
C GLY A 471 -21.08 2.74 22.84
N VAL A 472 -20.04 2.03 22.39
CA VAL A 472 -19.83 1.59 21.02
C VAL A 472 -19.48 0.11 21.05
N THR A 473 -20.22 -0.69 20.28
CA THR A 473 -19.94 -2.11 20.10
C THR A 473 -19.59 -2.35 18.64
N VAL A 474 -18.50 -3.08 18.41
CA VAL A 474 -18.04 -3.47 17.07
C VAL A 474 -18.02 -4.99 16.98
N VAL A 475 -18.72 -5.52 15.98
CA VAL A 475 -18.64 -6.93 15.56
C VAL A 475 -18.19 -6.95 14.12
N GLN A 476 -17.07 -7.59 13.81
CA GLN A 476 -16.58 -7.65 12.43
C GLN A 476 -15.77 -8.92 12.14
N ASN A 477 -15.73 -9.31 10.87
CA ASN A 477 -14.82 -10.36 10.40
C ASN A 477 -13.35 -9.92 10.45
N GLY A 478 -12.45 -10.92 10.44
CA GLY A 478 -11.04 -10.71 10.22
C GLY A 478 -10.73 -10.27 8.78
N THR A 479 -9.45 -10.00 8.51
CA THR A 479 -8.99 -9.60 7.18
C THR A 479 -8.70 -10.85 6.34
N PRO A 480 -8.90 -10.80 5.02
CA PRO A 480 -8.37 -11.82 4.11
C PRO A 480 -6.84 -11.90 4.19
N MET A 481 -6.31 -13.12 4.14
CA MET A 481 -4.88 -13.42 4.15
C MET A 481 -4.50 -14.31 2.97
N THR A 482 -3.39 -13.96 2.34
CA THR A 482 -2.74 -14.77 1.29
C THR A 482 -1.60 -15.54 1.93
N ILE A 483 -1.53 -16.85 1.69
CA ILE A 483 -0.48 -17.71 2.24
C ILE A 483 0.66 -17.80 1.23
N ALA A 484 1.88 -17.49 1.68
CA ALA A 484 3.09 -17.52 0.87
C ALA A 484 3.93 -18.79 1.14
N ASP A 485 4.71 -19.19 0.13
CA ASP A 485 5.75 -20.19 0.26
C ASP A 485 7.06 -19.64 -0.37
N PRO A 486 8.11 -19.36 0.41
CA PRO A 486 9.37 -18.84 -0.12
C PRO A 486 10.08 -19.85 -1.02
N THR A 487 9.70 -21.13 -0.99
CA THR A 487 10.23 -22.15 -1.90
C THR A 487 9.40 -22.28 -3.17
N ALA A 488 8.37 -21.47 -3.40
CA ALA A 488 7.59 -21.46 -4.64
C ALA A 488 8.15 -20.42 -5.62
N GLY A 489 8.20 -20.77 -6.90
CA GLY A 489 8.65 -19.90 -7.99
C GLY A 489 10.17 -19.74 -8.11
N THR A 490 10.96 -20.59 -7.47
CA THR A 490 12.44 -20.47 -7.50
C THR A 490 13.01 -20.59 -8.91
N ILE A 491 12.32 -21.31 -9.81
CA ILE A 491 12.73 -21.43 -11.22
C ILE A 491 12.58 -20.12 -12.03
N TYR A 492 11.88 -19.13 -11.48
CA TYR A 492 11.67 -17.82 -12.09
C TYR A 492 12.56 -16.72 -11.49
N GLY A 493 13.34 -17.07 -10.45
CA GLY A 493 14.13 -16.10 -9.70
C GLY A 493 13.34 -15.29 -8.67
N THR A 494 12.08 -15.63 -8.40
CA THR A 494 11.31 -14.96 -7.34
C THR A 494 11.75 -15.46 -5.98
N ALA A 495 12.18 -14.55 -5.11
CA ALA A 495 12.59 -14.88 -3.75
C ALA A 495 12.02 -13.86 -2.74
N GLY A 496 10.93 -14.27 -2.08
CA GLY A 496 10.76 -14.07 -0.65
C GLY A 496 10.13 -12.78 -0.12
N SER A 497 9.58 -11.87 -0.95
CA SER A 497 8.82 -10.72 -0.40
C SER A 497 7.83 -10.09 -1.37
N ALA A 498 6.92 -9.25 -0.88
CA ALA A 498 5.98 -8.51 -1.71
C ALA A 498 6.68 -7.49 -2.66
N PHE A 499 7.90 -7.04 -2.34
CA PHE A 499 8.68 -6.12 -3.17
C PHE A 499 9.47 -6.80 -4.30
N THR A 500 9.95 -8.01 -4.04
CA THR A 500 10.87 -8.76 -4.92
C THR A 500 10.21 -9.97 -5.55
N GLY A 501 8.88 -10.05 -5.48
CA GLY A 501 8.14 -11.24 -5.88
C GLY A 501 8.09 -12.30 -4.79
N PHE A 502 6.91 -12.87 -4.59
CA PHE A 502 6.72 -14.03 -3.73
C PHE A 502 5.85 -15.09 -4.40
N GLY A 503 6.16 -16.35 -4.14
CA GLY A 503 5.30 -17.46 -4.50
C GLY A 503 4.18 -17.66 -3.47
N ARG A 504 2.96 -17.88 -3.94
CA ARG A 504 1.84 -18.34 -3.13
C ARG A 504 2.03 -19.81 -2.79
N ALA A 505 1.42 -20.26 -1.69
CA ALA A 505 1.53 -21.64 -1.25
C ALA A 505 0.83 -22.60 -2.22
N GLN A 506 1.32 -23.84 -2.26
CA GLN A 506 0.71 -24.94 -3.01
C GLN A 506 -0.25 -25.71 -2.10
N LEU A 507 -1.51 -25.85 -2.50
CA LEU A 507 -2.47 -26.74 -1.83
C LEU A 507 -2.22 -28.20 -2.24
N CYS A 508 -2.32 -29.10 -1.27
CA CYS A 508 -2.27 -30.54 -1.52
C CYS A 508 -3.44 -30.98 -2.44
N PRO A 509 -3.27 -32.04 -3.24
CA PRO A 509 -4.37 -32.62 -4.01
C PRO A 509 -5.58 -32.96 -3.11
N GLY A 510 -6.79 -32.63 -3.57
CA GLY A 510 -8.04 -32.89 -2.83
C GLY A 510 -8.35 -31.91 -1.69
N VAL A 511 -7.46 -30.96 -1.39
CA VAL A 511 -7.65 -29.95 -0.34
C VAL A 511 -8.33 -28.70 -0.92
N THR A 512 -9.28 -28.15 -0.16
CA THR A 512 -9.98 -26.89 -0.48
C THR A 512 -9.65 -25.80 0.55
N TYR A 513 -10.07 -24.56 0.30
CA TYR A 513 -9.88 -23.46 1.26
C TYR A 513 -10.51 -23.72 2.64
N ALA A 514 -11.57 -24.52 2.70
CA ALA A 514 -12.23 -24.89 3.95
C ALA A 514 -11.32 -25.74 4.87
N ASN A 515 -10.30 -26.41 4.32
CA ASN A 515 -9.38 -27.27 5.07
C ASN A 515 -8.17 -26.51 5.63
N ILE A 516 -8.01 -25.23 5.28
CA ILE A 516 -6.87 -24.40 5.73
C ILE A 516 -7.05 -24.00 7.19
N ALA A 517 -8.25 -23.63 7.60
CA ALA A 517 -8.55 -23.31 8.99
C ALA A 517 -8.66 -24.59 9.82
N THR A 518 -8.00 -24.65 10.97
CA THR A 518 -8.29 -25.68 11.99
C THR A 518 -9.71 -25.49 12.58
N SER A 519 -10.23 -26.46 13.33
CA SER A 519 -11.55 -26.36 13.97
C SER A 519 -11.44 -25.95 15.44
N GLY A 520 -12.55 -25.53 16.06
CA GLY A 520 -12.62 -25.13 17.47
C GLY A 520 -12.69 -23.61 17.69
N SER A 521 -12.77 -23.22 18.97
CA SER A 521 -12.76 -21.80 19.36
C SER A 521 -11.41 -21.16 19.05
N ILE A 522 -11.34 -19.83 19.03
CA ILE A 522 -10.09 -19.14 18.70
C ILE A 522 -8.98 -19.42 19.72
N GLU A 523 -9.34 -19.53 21.00
CA GLU A 523 -8.45 -19.85 22.13
C GLU A 523 -7.86 -21.26 22.02
N GLN A 524 -8.61 -22.21 21.44
CA GLN A 524 -8.14 -23.58 21.22
C GLN A 524 -7.15 -23.68 20.04
N ARG A 525 -7.07 -22.64 19.21
CA ARG A 525 -6.34 -22.64 17.94
C ARG A 525 -5.17 -21.66 17.92
N LEU A 526 -4.68 -21.24 19.09
CA LEU A 526 -3.60 -20.26 19.18
C LEU A 526 -2.25 -20.82 18.68
N GLY A 527 -1.92 -22.07 19.00
CA GLY A 527 -0.68 -22.73 18.60
C GLY A 527 0.56 -22.22 19.34
N GLY A 528 1.71 -22.84 19.06
CA GLY A 528 2.99 -22.45 19.65
C GLY A 528 3.02 -22.60 21.17
N ALA A 529 3.60 -21.62 21.86
CA ALA A 529 3.69 -21.61 23.32
C ALA A 529 2.32 -21.56 24.03
N SER A 530 1.27 -21.12 23.33
CA SER A 530 -0.10 -21.08 23.87
C SER A 530 -0.86 -22.40 23.73
N GLY A 531 -0.29 -23.41 23.04
CA GLY A 531 -0.90 -24.72 22.83
C GLY A 531 -1.99 -24.75 21.75
N GLY A 532 -2.45 -25.95 21.41
CA GLY A 532 -3.40 -26.19 20.32
C GLY A 532 -2.73 -26.37 18.94
N PRO A 533 -3.50 -26.73 17.89
CA PRO A 533 -2.96 -27.06 16.58
C PRO A 533 -2.51 -25.85 15.75
N GLY A 534 -2.66 -24.62 16.27
CA GLY A 534 -2.52 -23.38 15.51
C GLY A 534 -3.75 -23.07 14.66
N TYR A 535 -3.82 -21.86 14.11
CA TYR A 535 -4.96 -21.36 13.35
C TYR A 535 -5.03 -21.95 11.94
N PHE A 536 -3.87 -22.29 11.37
CA PHE A 536 -3.76 -22.92 10.05
C PHE A 536 -3.41 -24.40 10.18
N ASN A 537 -4.08 -25.23 9.39
CA ASN A 537 -3.73 -26.61 9.19
C ASN A 537 -2.55 -26.70 8.20
N LYS A 538 -1.35 -26.99 8.72
CA LYS A 538 -0.13 -27.08 7.89
C LYS A 538 -0.20 -28.19 6.85
N SER A 539 -0.94 -29.28 7.08
CA SER A 539 -1.07 -30.40 6.13
C SER A 539 -1.91 -30.07 4.90
N ALA A 540 -2.61 -28.93 4.90
CA ALA A 540 -3.30 -28.41 3.73
C ALA A 540 -2.34 -27.98 2.60
N PHE A 541 -1.06 -27.77 2.92
CA PHE A 541 -0.05 -27.26 1.99
C PHE A 541 1.04 -28.30 1.73
N CYS A 542 1.39 -28.53 0.47
CA CYS A 542 2.50 -29.39 0.07
C CYS A 542 3.65 -28.60 -0.56
N ALA A 543 4.72 -29.31 -0.94
CA ALA A 543 5.78 -28.72 -1.74
C ALA A 543 5.22 -28.22 -3.09
N PRO A 544 5.65 -27.03 -3.56
CA PRO A 544 5.36 -26.57 -4.91
C PRO A 544 5.90 -27.56 -5.97
N PRO A 545 5.29 -27.61 -7.16
CA PRO A 545 5.76 -28.48 -8.25
C PRO A 545 7.23 -28.21 -8.60
N VAL A 546 7.99 -29.27 -8.88
CA VAL A 546 9.41 -29.16 -9.27
C VAL A 546 9.53 -28.94 -10.78
N ILE A 547 10.35 -27.97 -11.18
CA ILE A 547 10.73 -27.71 -12.59
C ILE A 547 12.25 -27.64 -12.67
N GLY A 548 12.86 -28.59 -13.38
CA GLY A 548 14.32 -28.72 -13.42
C GLY A 548 14.90 -28.93 -12.03
N ASN A 549 15.81 -28.05 -11.61
CA ASN A 549 16.35 -28.03 -10.24
C ASN A 549 15.74 -26.93 -9.34
N GLY A 550 14.62 -26.34 -9.75
CA GLY A 550 13.85 -25.37 -8.98
C GLY A 550 12.38 -25.77 -8.88
N THR A 551 11.53 -24.80 -8.58
CA THR A 551 10.09 -25.00 -8.33
C THR A 551 9.25 -23.99 -9.08
N ASP A 552 8.06 -24.44 -9.48
CA ASP A 552 6.99 -23.60 -10.00
C ASP A 552 6.31 -22.80 -8.87
N TYR A 553 5.41 -21.90 -9.25
CA TYR A 553 4.53 -21.21 -8.32
C TYR A 553 3.51 -22.18 -7.68
N GLY A 554 3.04 -21.83 -6.49
CA GLY A 554 1.92 -22.54 -5.87
C GLY A 554 0.56 -22.09 -6.44
N ASN A 555 -0.43 -22.98 -6.30
CA ASN A 555 -1.77 -22.83 -6.88
C ASN A 555 -2.81 -22.11 -6.00
N SER A 556 -2.50 -21.74 -4.76
CA SER A 556 -3.48 -21.09 -3.88
C SER A 556 -3.83 -19.67 -4.37
N GLY A 557 -5.06 -19.22 -4.14
CA GLY A 557 -5.50 -17.86 -4.50
C GLY A 557 -4.99 -16.75 -3.57
N VAL A 558 -5.39 -15.51 -3.85
CA VAL A 558 -5.20 -14.36 -2.96
C VAL A 558 -6.34 -14.29 -1.92
N GLY A 559 -6.03 -13.99 -0.67
CA GLY A 559 -7.05 -13.74 0.37
C GLY A 559 -7.93 -14.96 0.72
N ILE A 560 -7.39 -16.18 0.59
CA ILE A 560 -8.14 -17.45 0.66
C ILE A 560 -8.69 -17.81 2.04
N ILE A 561 -8.21 -17.16 3.09
CA ILE A 561 -8.65 -17.40 4.47
C ILE A 561 -8.78 -16.07 5.23
N LEU A 562 -9.83 -15.93 6.03
CA LEU A 562 -9.99 -14.79 6.93
C LEU A 562 -9.24 -15.03 8.23
N GLY A 563 -8.67 -13.96 8.80
CA GLY A 563 -8.13 -13.99 10.15
C GLY A 563 -9.21 -13.97 11.23
N PRO A 564 -8.82 -13.95 12.51
CA PRO A 564 -9.76 -13.81 13.63
C PRO A 564 -10.59 -12.54 13.52
N GLY A 565 -11.88 -12.67 13.81
CA GLY A 565 -12.80 -11.53 13.90
C GLY A 565 -12.63 -10.71 15.17
N GLN A 566 -13.38 -9.63 15.27
CA GLN A 566 -13.44 -8.78 16.46
C GLN A 566 -14.87 -8.70 16.99
N PHE A 567 -15.01 -8.78 18.30
CA PHE A 567 -16.20 -8.48 19.08
C PHE A 567 -15.82 -7.63 20.30
N ASN A 568 -15.84 -6.30 20.14
CA ASN A 568 -15.36 -5.35 21.13
C ASN A 568 -16.46 -4.43 21.67
N TRP A 569 -16.35 -4.08 22.94
CA TRP A 569 -17.26 -3.18 23.65
C TRP A 569 -16.46 -2.06 24.30
N ASP A 570 -16.71 -0.82 23.89
CA ASP A 570 -16.19 0.36 24.56
C ASP A 570 -17.37 1.10 25.19
N MET A 571 -17.31 1.33 26.50
CA MET A 571 -18.44 1.87 27.27
C MET A 571 -17.99 3.05 28.12
N ALA A 572 -18.86 4.04 28.31
CA ALA A 572 -18.64 5.15 29.21
C ALA A 572 -19.84 5.38 30.11
N ILE A 573 -19.56 5.59 31.39
CA ILE A 573 -20.53 6.01 32.40
C ILE A 573 -20.20 7.45 32.76
N LEU A 574 -21.18 8.33 32.60
CA LEU A 574 -21.05 9.75 32.90
C LEU A 574 -22.01 10.10 34.03
N LYS A 575 -21.57 10.97 34.93
CA LYS A 575 -22.39 11.60 35.96
C LYS A 575 -22.22 13.11 35.86
N ARG A 576 -23.31 13.80 35.58
CA ARG A 576 -23.37 15.27 35.63
C ARG A 576 -24.03 15.71 36.92
N ILE A 577 -23.34 16.56 37.68
CA ILE A 577 -23.81 17.19 38.91
C ILE A 577 -23.89 18.69 38.65
N ARG A 578 -25.11 19.25 38.70
CA ARG A 578 -25.29 20.71 38.70
C ARG A 578 -25.01 21.24 40.10
N ILE A 579 -24.09 22.20 40.21
CA ILE A 579 -23.72 22.85 41.48
C ILE A 579 -24.54 24.13 41.66
N ALA A 580 -24.59 24.95 40.61
CA ALA A 580 -25.35 26.18 40.50
C ALA A 580 -25.87 26.33 39.05
N GLU A 581 -26.61 27.40 38.76
CA GLU A 581 -27.28 27.59 37.46
C GLU A 581 -26.32 27.51 36.26
N ASN A 582 -25.13 28.11 36.39
CA ASN A 582 -24.10 28.11 35.34
C ASN A 582 -22.95 27.14 35.63
N HIS A 583 -22.95 26.45 36.78
CA HIS A 583 -21.83 25.62 37.23
C HIS A 583 -22.20 24.14 37.25
N SER A 584 -21.46 23.31 36.51
CA SER A 584 -21.62 21.86 36.53
C SER A 584 -20.30 21.10 36.56
N ILE A 585 -20.28 20.01 37.31
CA ILE A 585 -19.22 19.01 37.28
C ILE A 585 -19.73 17.81 36.49
N GLN A 586 -18.92 17.31 35.57
CA GLN A 586 -19.11 16.03 34.92
C GLN A 586 -17.95 15.11 35.29
N PHE A 587 -18.27 13.98 35.89
CA PHE A 587 -17.36 12.86 36.04
C PHE A 587 -17.66 11.83 34.94
N ARG A 588 -16.62 11.34 34.27
CA ARG A 588 -16.70 10.32 33.21
C ARG A 588 -15.73 9.20 33.53
N THR A 589 -16.23 7.98 33.48
CA THR A 589 -15.41 6.77 33.50
C THR A 589 -15.60 6.03 32.18
N GLU A 590 -14.50 5.77 31.47
CA GLU A 590 -14.49 5.08 30.19
C GLU A 590 -13.82 3.73 30.35
N PHE A 591 -14.39 2.72 29.71
CA PHE A 591 -13.93 1.34 29.70
C PHE A 591 -13.72 0.94 28.25
N PHE A 592 -12.48 0.98 27.79
CA PHE A 592 -12.10 0.39 26.50
C PHE A 592 -11.94 -1.11 26.68
N ASN A 593 -12.49 -1.91 25.76
CA ASN A 593 -12.62 -3.36 25.94
C ASN A 593 -13.25 -3.69 27.32
N ALA A 594 -14.46 -3.18 27.56
CA ALA A 594 -15.13 -3.16 28.85
C ALA A 594 -15.22 -4.54 29.53
N PHE A 595 -15.33 -5.62 28.76
CA PHE A 595 -15.38 -6.99 29.28
C PHE A 595 -14.02 -7.68 29.37
N ASN A 596 -12.93 -7.04 28.94
CA ASN A 596 -11.59 -7.61 28.88
C ASN A 596 -11.53 -8.92 28.06
N HIS A 597 -12.31 -9.00 26.99
CA HIS A 597 -12.34 -10.17 26.12
C HIS A 597 -11.17 -10.07 25.11
N PRO A 598 -10.26 -11.05 25.03
CA PRO A 598 -9.14 -11.00 24.09
C PRO A 598 -9.63 -10.91 22.63
N GLN A 599 -9.17 -9.90 21.89
CA GLN A 599 -9.39 -9.84 20.44
C GLN A 599 -8.10 -10.26 19.78
N PHE A 600 -8.06 -11.45 19.20
CA PHE A 600 -6.83 -12.01 18.65
C PHE A 600 -6.40 -11.31 17.36
N SER A 601 -5.09 -11.10 17.20
CA SER A 601 -4.51 -10.67 15.93
C SER A 601 -4.51 -11.82 14.92
N ASN A 602 -4.24 -11.48 13.65
CA ASN A 602 -3.93 -12.49 12.66
C ASN A 602 -2.73 -13.35 13.10
N PRO A 603 -2.70 -14.64 12.75
CA PRO A 603 -1.56 -15.50 13.02
C PRO A 603 -0.26 -14.90 12.53
N ASN A 604 0.78 -15.03 13.37
CA ASN A 604 2.09 -14.44 13.23
C ASN A 604 2.66 -14.66 11.83
N PHE A 605 3.20 -13.58 11.29
CA PHE A 605 3.94 -13.56 10.07
C PHE A 605 5.42 -13.73 10.46
N GLY A 606 6.04 -14.86 10.11
CA GLY A 606 7.41 -15.18 10.53
C GLY A 606 8.38 -13.99 10.43
N ALA A 607 9.30 -13.87 11.39
CA ALA A 607 10.21 -12.74 11.49
C ALA A 607 11.05 -12.54 10.21
N ALA A 608 11.15 -11.28 9.78
CA ALA A 608 11.96 -10.73 8.68
C ALA A 608 11.31 -10.67 7.28
N ALA A 609 10.31 -9.80 7.12
CA ALA A 609 10.19 -8.92 5.95
C ALA A 609 9.12 -7.85 6.23
N THR A 610 9.42 -6.59 5.93
CA THR A 610 8.42 -5.54 5.72
C THR A 610 7.39 -6.10 4.72
N TYR A 611 6.10 -6.17 5.11
CA TYR A 611 5.02 -6.93 4.43
C TYR A 611 5.08 -8.46 4.60
N ALA A 612 5.05 -8.90 5.85
CA ALA A 612 5.08 -10.32 6.17
C ALA A 612 3.72 -10.98 5.84
N LEU A 613 3.73 -11.96 4.94
CA LEU A 613 2.62 -12.87 4.65
C LEU A 613 2.79 -14.15 5.49
N PRO A 614 1.72 -14.87 5.86
CA PRO A 614 1.87 -16.17 6.50
C PRO A 614 2.68 -17.11 5.60
N ASN A 615 3.81 -17.58 6.12
CA ASN A 615 4.77 -18.39 5.39
C ASN A 615 4.70 -19.85 5.86
N VAL A 616 4.36 -20.77 4.96
CA VAL A 616 4.20 -22.21 5.27
C VAL A 616 5.48 -22.88 5.80
N ARG A 617 6.65 -22.29 5.54
CA ARG A 617 7.97 -22.77 5.99
C ARG A 617 8.38 -22.20 7.35
N SER A 618 7.64 -21.24 7.90
CA SER A 618 7.92 -20.67 9.22
C SER A 618 7.64 -21.69 10.33
N GLY A 619 8.52 -21.75 11.34
CA GLY A 619 8.27 -22.49 12.58
C GLY A 619 7.08 -21.93 13.38
N ALA A 620 6.74 -20.66 13.15
CA ALA A 620 5.59 -19.98 13.76
C ALA A 620 4.32 -20.00 12.87
N PHE A 621 4.30 -20.81 11.79
CA PHE A 621 3.18 -20.83 10.86
C PHE A 621 1.86 -21.17 11.57
N GLY A 622 0.87 -20.28 11.44
CA GLY A 622 -0.45 -20.44 12.04
C GLY A 622 -0.51 -20.12 13.54
N GLN A 623 0.58 -19.67 14.18
CA GLN A 623 0.56 -19.33 15.60
C GLN A 623 0.05 -17.91 15.85
N ILE A 624 -0.87 -17.71 16.77
CA ILE A 624 -1.35 -16.40 17.21
C ILE A 624 -0.59 -16.00 18.47
N THR A 625 0.24 -14.96 18.38
CA THR A 625 1.13 -14.51 19.46
C THR A 625 0.78 -13.13 19.99
N SER A 626 -0.27 -12.48 19.48
CA SER A 626 -0.67 -11.12 19.87
C SER A 626 -2.18 -10.91 19.78
N THR A 627 -2.66 -9.85 20.44
CA THR A 627 -4.03 -9.34 20.34
C THR A 627 -4.07 -8.10 19.45
N ASN A 628 -5.20 -7.89 18.78
CA ASN A 628 -5.46 -6.78 17.86
C ASN A 628 -5.97 -5.54 18.60
N VAL A 629 -6.45 -5.71 19.84
CA VAL A 629 -6.80 -4.60 20.74
C VAL A 629 -6.09 -4.76 22.07
N ASN A 630 -5.95 -3.65 22.77
CA ASN A 630 -5.40 -3.64 24.12
C ASN A 630 -6.33 -4.40 25.10
N PRO A 631 -5.78 -4.95 26.20
CA PRO A 631 -6.58 -5.33 27.36
C PRO A 631 -7.42 -4.17 27.87
N ARG A 632 -8.34 -4.44 28.80
CA ARG A 632 -9.23 -3.41 29.35
C ARG A 632 -8.44 -2.20 29.85
N VAL A 633 -8.76 -1.02 29.31
CA VAL A 633 -8.22 0.26 29.78
C VAL A 633 -9.34 1.05 30.39
N ILE A 634 -9.13 1.53 31.62
CA ILE A 634 -10.09 2.38 32.33
C ILE A 634 -9.52 3.80 32.38
N GLN A 635 -10.28 4.77 31.88
CA GLN A 635 -9.93 6.18 31.93
C GLN A 635 -10.93 6.94 32.78
N PHE A 636 -10.44 7.87 33.59
CA PHE A 636 -11.25 8.77 34.40
C PHE A 636 -11.03 10.20 33.92
N ALA A 637 -12.11 10.95 33.78
CA ALA A 637 -12.06 12.36 33.44
C ALA A 637 -13.02 13.15 34.31
N LEU A 638 -12.55 14.32 34.76
CA LEU A 638 -13.36 15.30 35.48
C LEU A 638 -13.38 16.59 34.65
N LYS A 639 -14.57 17.06 34.31
CA LYS A 639 -14.79 18.33 33.62
C LYS A 639 -15.62 19.25 34.49
N TYR A 640 -15.12 20.45 34.73
CA TYR A 640 -15.88 21.54 35.33
C TYR A 640 -16.26 22.54 34.24
N SER A 641 -17.53 22.92 34.18
CA SER A 641 -18.06 23.94 33.28
C SER A 641 -18.69 25.05 34.13
N PHE A 642 -18.39 26.31 33.80
CA PHE A 642 -18.77 27.52 34.52
C PHE A 642 -19.31 28.58 33.55
#